data_AF-A0A0L1JHU5-F1
#
_entry.id   AF-A0A0L1JHU5-F1
#
_cell.length_a   1.000
_cell.length_b   1.000
_cell.length_c   1.000
_cell.angle_alpha   90.00
_cell.angle_beta   90.00
_cell.angle_gamma   90.00
#
_symmetry.space_group_name_H-M   'P 1'
#
loop_
_entity.id
_entity.type
_entity.pdbx_description
1 polymer ?
#
loop_
_entity_poly.entity_id
_entity_poly.type
_entity_poly.pdbx_seq_one_letter_code
_entity_poly.pdbx_strand_id
1 'polypeptide(L)'
;MGNTILRYLEVPYEGANIPNRWINDDIKPVEAGRRTWNFWTFHNFCVLASSNISVYMIGSSLIAMGLTWRQSLAAIVAGNIIAVGLLVINSLPGIFYHSMSGAFMAVYLFYGTGFYSPSSGVGLSLSMLAAGNSPCMIDAVQAWIGGECTYVCLRAIWPSLESRIPNQMPQSTGMTTAQFVAYIIFMVLSLPVLHIRPHKLQIFFYISSATIVVFEIVILIWALVSMDSSGFGSTISEPGAGGSGWKIAFGIVSTIGGAAAGILNQNDYTRFARTPREAILGQLVSFPFYSILCATVGILVTAATQNRYGQPLWNLPTLLSAVMDNGGSRSRVAVFFGGAALSVSQMGLNVPANALAGGFDMAATFPRYINLRRGAYITVLVSIACNPWKLVNTATTFLAVLSSYSIFLGPMVGSMIASYFAVMRRKIKVEDLFPCHGDNRGIYWYTNGVNWRALVAWLCGMVPSLPGFVAHVDPTVAIPMGLTQIYYICFLTGTAISAAVFTALQYIFPTPEVRRFVEKAPSPGLLMPEYRLRWDREDSRAPACLAFHPFAPRHNQNVRSSYRVVAFDGPPGRGSANAASNCRCFPGDSCWPTQDVWAKFNESVDGRLVATVPLGTPCHDPSYNAAECKTLSEQWTNPELHYETSSSIMAPWYTNGTCDPFHPQSKPCTLGNYVVYAVDVAKPEHVSSALKFAKEHNIRVVPRNTGHDYNGKSTGAGALAIWMHHLKDIEIKDYKDKHYQGKAIKMGAGVQGGEAYAAGDKAGLQVVGGECPTVGIAGGYSQGGGHSALSSRYGLGADQALEWEVIDGEGNFITATRDNEYSDLFWALSGGGGGTYGITWSLTSKAHTATPVSGYNLSFTNDGISQDTFYEAVSLWQTVLPSVVDAGAMSVWMFTNTSFLITPLTGPNIPVADLVALVKPFTDGLTKLGIKYTTYSEQFDSYLEEFTAMQGAIAVGTAQYGGWLIPRSVVENNNDGLTAAYRHITEDGATFIGVGLNVSKALVGDVDNAVLPAWRETLIHTTLTTPWKWDARAEMLAEQDKMTNDYIPALTKVAPNSGAYLNEADFRQPNWQKYFYGDNYATLRKIKAKYDPDNLFYATTAVGADEWTVREDGRLCSV
;
A
#
# COMPACT_ATOMS: atom_id res chain seq x y z
N MET A 1 7.19 0.17 -10.06
CA MET A 1 5.97 -0.66 -9.87
C MET A 1 4.90 -0.03 -8.99
N GLY A 2 5.22 0.66 -7.89
CA GLY A 2 4.21 1.28 -7.00
C GLY A 2 3.14 2.11 -7.74
N ASN A 3 3.55 3.01 -8.65
CA ASN A 3 2.60 3.86 -9.39
C ASN A 3 1.86 3.18 -10.55
N THR A 4 2.36 2.07 -11.11
CA THR A 4 1.62 1.32 -12.15
C THR A 4 0.49 0.52 -11.53
N ILE A 5 0.75 -0.12 -10.38
CA ILE A 5 -0.29 -0.77 -9.58
C ILE A 5 -1.27 0.28 -9.05
N LEU A 6 -0.81 1.42 -8.50
CA LEU A 6 -1.71 2.47 -8.05
C LEU A 6 -2.54 3.09 -9.20
N ARG A 7 -2.01 3.25 -10.43
CA ARG A 7 -2.80 3.64 -11.62
C ARG A 7 -3.77 2.56 -12.10
N TYR A 8 -3.43 1.28 -12.00
CA TYR A 8 -4.35 0.19 -12.35
C TYR A 8 -5.45 0.02 -11.28
N LEU A 9 -5.09 0.29 -10.02
CA LEU A 9 -5.98 0.44 -8.89
C LEU A 9 -6.68 1.80 -8.86
N GLU A 10 -6.42 2.76 -9.76
CA GLU A 10 -7.24 3.97 -9.81
C GLU A 10 -8.69 3.59 -10.13
N VAL A 11 -9.63 4.36 -9.59
CA VAL A 11 -11.04 4.21 -9.93
C VAL A 11 -11.22 4.68 -11.38
N PRO A 12 -11.81 3.86 -12.28
CA PRO A 12 -12.02 4.28 -13.65
C PRO A 12 -12.95 5.51 -13.72
N TYR A 13 -12.71 6.35 -14.73
CA TYR A 13 -13.40 7.63 -14.91
C TYR A 13 -14.88 7.44 -15.33
N GLU A 14 -15.81 7.71 -14.42
CA GLU A 14 -17.25 7.85 -14.73
C GLU A 14 -17.63 9.34 -14.75
N GLY A 15 -18.03 9.88 -15.91
CA GLY A 15 -18.59 11.22 -16.06
C GLY A 15 -17.56 12.33 -16.34
N ALA A 16 -17.61 13.42 -15.57
CA ALA A 16 -16.79 14.63 -15.78
C ALA A 16 -15.70 14.84 -14.70
N ASN A 17 -15.63 13.96 -13.70
CA ASN A 17 -14.84 14.18 -12.48
C ASN A 17 -13.66 13.21 -12.44
N ILE A 18 -12.43 13.73 -12.50
CA ILE A 18 -11.21 12.92 -12.37
C ILE A 18 -11.07 12.49 -10.89
N PRO A 19 -11.05 11.19 -10.56
CA PRO A 19 -10.84 10.72 -9.20
C PRO A 19 -9.51 11.23 -8.63
N ASN A 20 -9.54 11.76 -7.42
CA ASN A 20 -8.36 12.31 -6.76
C ASN A 20 -8.39 12.03 -5.25
N ARG A 21 -7.44 12.58 -4.49
CA ARG A 21 -7.32 12.33 -3.04
C ARG A 21 -8.53 12.81 -2.20
N TRP A 22 -9.44 13.58 -2.78
CA TRP A 22 -10.61 14.16 -2.11
C TRP A 22 -11.97 13.68 -2.63
N ILE A 23 -12.09 13.30 -3.91
CA ILE A 23 -13.39 13.04 -4.54
C ILE A 23 -13.33 11.91 -5.58
N ASN A 24 -14.40 11.10 -5.61
CA ASN A 24 -14.77 10.18 -6.68
C ASN A 24 -16.32 10.17 -6.85
N ASP A 25 -16.87 9.38 -7.79
CA ASP A 25 -18.31 9.40 -8.11
C ASP A 25 -19.23 8.81 -7.01
N ASP A 26 -18.69 7.93 -6.15
CA ASP A 26 -19.43 7.27 -5.07
C ASP A 26 -19.54 8.14 -3.81
N ILE A 27 -18.56 9.03 -3.56
CA ILE A 27 -18.51 9.87 -2.35
C ILE A 27 -19.02 11.31 -2.55
N LYS A 28 -19.12 11.79 -3.80
CA LYS A 28 -19.66 13.12 -4.10
C LYS A 28 -21.12 13.28 -3.65
N PRO A 29 -21.64 14.51 -3.47
CA PRO A 29 -23.06 14.73 -3.22
C PRO A 29 -23.94 14.13 -4.31
N VAL A 30 -25.01 13.43 -3.93
CA VAL A 30 -25.88 12.70 -4.85
C VAL A 30 -26.77 13.68 -5.61
N GLU A 31 -26.70 13.69 -6.92
CA GLU A 31 -27.54 14.49 -7.82
C GLU A 31 -28.98 13.94 -7.93
N ALA A 32 -29.94 14.80 -8.30
CA ALA A 32 -31.37 14.49 -8.34
C ALA A 32 -31.72 13.14 -9.00
N GLY A 33 -31.08 12.77 -10.11
CA GLY A 33 -31.34 11.52 -10.83
C GLY A 33 -31.04 10.23 -10.04
N ARG A 34 -30.09 10.26 -9.10
CA ARG A 34 -29.75 9.12 -8.23
C ARG A 34 -30.48 9.11 -6.89
N ARG A 35 -31.23 10.17 -6.55
CA ARG A 35 -32.05 10.25 -5.31
C ARG A 35 -33.36 9.47 -5.47
N THR A 36 -33.30 8.15 -5.50
CA THR A 36 -34.45 7.29 -5.79
C THR A 36 -35.23 6.83 -4.56
N TRP A 37 -34.72 7.04 -3.34
CA TRP A 37 -35.30 6.45 -2.13
C TRP A 37 -36.53 7.22 -1.65
N ASN A 38 -37.62 6.48 -1.52
CA ASN A 38 -38.93 6.94 -1.03
C ASN A 38 -39.19 6.41 0.40
N PHE A 39 -40.33 6.78 0.99
CA PHE A 39 -40.74 6.29 2.32
C PHE A 39 -40.63 4.76 2.46
N TRP A 40 -41.16 4.01 1.48
CA TRP A 40 -41.14 2.55 1.50
C TRP A 40 -39.74 1.94 1.42
N THR A 41 -38.80 2.62 0.76
CA THR A 41 -37.40 2.18 0.69
C THR A 41 -36.74 2.31 2.06
N PHE A 42 -36.90 3.47 2.72
CA PHE A 42 -36.39 3.69 4.09
C PHE A 42 -37.07 2.75 5.10
N HIS A 43 -38.40 2.56 4.99
CA HIS A 43 -39.15 1.61 5.81
C HIS A 43 -38.57 0.20 5.71
N ASN A 44 -38.39 -0.35 4.51
CA ASN A 44 -37.91 -1.72 4.34
C ASN A 44 -36.41 -1.86 4.65
N PHE A 45 -35.59 -0.84 4.40
CA PHE A 45 -34.21 -0.80 4.89
C PHE A 45 -34.15 -0.90 6.43
N CYS A 46 -34.98 -0.12 7.13
CA CYS A 46 -35.09 -0.20 8.58
C CYS A 46 -35.72 -1.52 9.06
N VAL A 47 -36.66 -2.14 8.33
CA VAL A 47 -37.11 -3.52 8.63
C VAL A 47 -35.93 -4.48 8.64
N LEU A 48 -35.01 -4.43 7.67
CA LEU A 48 -33.83 -5.31 7.66
C LEU A 48 -32.85 -5.01 8.80
N ALA A 49 -32.63 -3.72 9.09
CA ALA A 49 -31.79 -3.29 10.20
C ALA A 49 -32.36 -3.68 11.59
N SER A 50 -33.68 -3.87 11.70
CA SER A 50 -34.39 -4.04 12.98
C SER A 50 -35.03 -5.43 13.19
N SER A 51 -35.43 -6.14 12.14
CA SER A 51 -35.91 -7.52 12.15
C SER A 51 -34.85 -8.41 11.51
N ASN A 52 -34.02 -9.01 12.36
CA ASN A 52 -32.94 -9.91 11.97
C ASN A 52 -32.50 -10.78 13.15
N ILE A 53 -31.64 -11.75 12.89
CA ILE A 53 -31.24 -12.77 13.86
C ILE A 53 -30.49 -12.15 15.05
N SER A 54 -29.68 -11.10 14.82
CA SER A 54 -29.00 -10.40 15.91
C SER A 54 -29.97 -9.69 16.86
N VAL A 55 -31.05 -9.07 16.36
CA VAL A 55 -32.07 -8.43 17.21
C VAL A 55 -32.90 -9.48 17.95
N TYR A 56 -33.24 -10.59 17.31
CA TYR A 56 -33.82 -11.77 17.98
C TYR A 56 -32.91 -12.25 19.13
N MET A 57 -31.61 -12.37 18.88
CA MET A 57 -30.60 -12.79 19.86
C MET A 57 -30.40 -11.79 21.01
N ILE A 58 -30.52 -10.47 20.77
CA ILE A 58 -30.54 -9.46 21.85
C ILE A 58 -31.73 -9.75 22.78
N GLY A 59 -32.91 -9.99 22.21
CA GLY A 59 -34.12 -10.32 22.98
C GLY A 59 -33.96 -11.57 23.84
N SER A 60 -33.52 -12.67 23.24
CA SER A 60 -33.34 -13.96 23.95
C SER A 60 -32.20 -13.93 24.97
N SER A 61 -31.10 -13.23 24.69
CA SER A 61 -29.92 -13.17 25.58
C SER A 61 -30.18 -12.43 26.89
N LEU A 62 -31.06 -11.41 26.90
CA LEU A 62 -31.40 -10.69 28.13
C LEU A 62 -32.09 -11.60 29.17
N ILE A 63 -32.86 -12.59 28.72
CA ILE A 63 -33.45 -13.61 29.59
C ILE A 63 -32.34 -14.49 30.19
N ALA A 64 -31.35 -14.91 29.38
CA ALA A 64 -30.20 -15.68 29.85
C ALA A 64 -29.33 -14.94 30.89
N MET A 65 -29.34 -13.59 30.91
CA MET A 65 -28.71 -12.77 31.95
C MET A 65 -29.49 -12.70 33.29
N GLY A 66 -30.64 -13.39 33.38
CA GLY A 66 -31.51 -13.38 34.56
C GLY A 66 -32.32 -12.09 34.72
N LEU A 67 -32.67 -11.42 33.63
CA LEU A 67 -33.75 -10.43 33.62
C LEU A 67 -35.10 -11.14 33.36
N THR A 68 -36.15 -10.68 34.03
CA THR A 68 -37.52 -11.11 33.69
C THR A 68 -37.93 -10.58 32.31
N TRP A 69 -38.86 -11.25 31.64
CA TRP A 69 -39.37 -10.81 30.33
C TRP A 69 -39.87 -9.35 30.33
N ARG A 70 -40.50 -8.89 31.43
CA ARG A 70 -40.98 -7.50 31.58
C ARG A 70 -39.83 -6.50 31.63
N GLN A 71 -38.75 -6.84 32.34
CA GLN A 71 -37.56 -6.00 32.46
C GLN A 71 -36.77 -5.97 31.14
N SER A 72 -36.63 -7.11 30.46
CA SER A 72 -36.00 -7.21 29.14
C SER A 72 -36.78 -6.39 28.11
N LEU A 73 -38.11 -6.55 28.04
CA LEU A 73 -38.94 -5.77 27.12
C LEU A 73 -38.88 -4.26 27.41
N ALA A 74 -38.92 -3.85 28.68
CA ALA A 74 -38.77 -2.43 29.04
C ALA A 74 -37.40 -1.86 28.63
N ALA A 75 -36.33 -2.63 28.79
CA ALA A 75 -34.99 -2.25 28.34
C ALA A 75 -34.90 -2.11 26.81
N ILE A 76 -35.47 -3.06 26.06
CA ILE A 76 -35.52 -3.05 24.59
C ILE A 76 -36.32 -1.86 24.07
N VAL A 77 -37.49 -1.57 24.65
CA VAL A 77 -38.33 -0.43 24.26
C VAL A 77 -37.61 0.89 24.51
N ALA A 78 -37.04 1.09 25.70
CA ALA A 78 -36.29 2.30 26.03
C ALA A 78 -35.04 2.47 25.14
N GLY A 79 -34.28 1.39 24.91
CA GLY A 79 -33.11 1.39 24.02
C GLY A 79 -33.47 1.78 22.59
N ASN A 80 -34.54 1.21 22.03
CA ASN A 80 -34.98 1.52 20.67
C ASN A 80 -35.51 2.95 20.50
N ILE A 81 -36.23 3.50 21.49
CA ILE A 81 -36.69 4.89 21.47
C ILE A 81 -35.51 5.87 21.46
N ILE A 82 -34.46 5.60 22.26
CA ILE A 82 -33.24 6.41 22.27
C ILE A 82 -32.47 6.25 20.95
N ALA A 83 -32.30 5.01 20.47
CA ALA A 83 -31.60 4.69 19.24
C ALA A 83 -32.22 5.40 18.02
N VAL A 84 -33.55 5.33 17.84
CA VAL A 84 -34.22 5.99 16.70
C VAL A 84 -34.14 7.52 16.78
N GLY A 85 -34.17 8.09 17.99
CA GLY A 85 -33.96 9.53 18.18
C GLY A 85 -32.58 9.97 17.69
N LEU A 86 -31.53 9.26 18.09
CA LEU A 86 -30.16 9.53 17.66
C LEU A 86 -29.94 9.25 16.17
N LEU A 87 -30.49 8.15 15.65
CA LEU A 87 -30.47 7.78 14.23
C LEU A 87 -31.02 8.91 13.36
N VAL A 88 -32.24 9.38 13.67
CA VAL A 88 -32.89 10.45 12.92
C VAL A 88 -32.08 11.74 13.00
N ILE A 89 -31.64 12.15 14.20
CA ILE A 89 -30.85 13.38 14.42
C ILE A 89 -29.53 13.35 13.63
N ASN A 90 -28.79 12.23 13.69
CA ASN A 90 -27.49 12.09 13.02
C ASN A 90 -27.62 11.94 11.50
N SER A 91 -28.79 11.54 10.99
CA SER A 91 -29.07 11.39 9.54
C SER A 91 -29.43 12.70 8.81
N LEU A 92 -29.69 13.79 9.53
CA LEU A 92 -30.14 15.06 8.94
C LEU A 92 -29.13 15.71 7.98
N PRO A 93 -27.80 15.71 8.21
CA PRO A 93 -26.83 16.23 7.25
C PRO A 93 -26.94 15.55 5.88
N GLY A 94 -27.01 14.22 5.84
CA GLY A 94 -27.20 13.43 4.62
C GLY A 94 -28.52 13.74 3.92
N ILE A 95 -29.61 13.90 4.69
CA ILE A 95 -30.93 14.27 4.17
C ILE A 95 -30.95 15.62 3.45
N PHE A 96 -30.30 16.64 4.02
CA PHE A 96 -30.40 18.02 3.52
C PHE A 96 -29.28 18.44 2.56
N TYR A 97 -28.08 17.87 2.70
CA TYR A 97 -26.92 18.18 1.86
C TYR A 97 -26.57 17.06 0.86
N HIS A 98 -27.27 15.92 0.90
CA HIS A 98 -27.08 14.77 0.01
C HIS A 98 -25.64 14.22 -0.05
N SER A 99 -24.85 14.41 1.01
CA SER A 99 -23.47 13.95 1.12
C SER A 99 -23.32 12.75 2.08
N MET A 100 -22.16 12.10 2.04
CA MET A 100 -21.85 10.82 2.70
C MET A 100 -21.37 11.01 4.15
N SER A 101 -21.57 10.03 5.05
CA SER A 101 -21.07 10.09 6.44
C SER A 101 -19.55 10.29 6.49
N GLY A 102 -18.78 9.66 5.60
CA GLY A 102 -17.33 9.88 5.48
C GLY A 102 -16.94 11.34 5.19
N ALA A 103 -17.72 12.05 4.36
CA ALA A 103 -17.48 13.47 4.08
C ALA A 103 -17.85 14.38 5.28
N PHE A 104 -18.77 13.95 6.16
CA PHE A 104 -19.08 14.64 7.41
C PHE A 104 -18.11 14.28 8.56
N MET A 105 -17.56 13.06 8.58
CA MET A 105 -16.42 12.69 9.44
C MET A 105 -15.21 13.60 9.18
N ALA A 106 -14.98 13.97 7.91
CA ALA A 106 -13.96 14.94 7.52
C ALA A 106 -14.21 16.37 8.06
N VAL A 107 -15.45 16.72 8.41
CA VAL A 107 -15.78 17.99 9.09
C VAL A 107 -15.53 17.93 10.59
N TYR A 108 -15.47 16.73 11.17
CA TYR A 108 -15.50 16.54 12.62
C TYR A 108 -14.12 16.16 13.18
N LEU A 109 -13.48 15.11 12.67
CA LEU A 109 -12.22 14.56 13.19
C LEU A 109 -11.00 14.91 12.32
N PHE A 110 -11.05 14.52 11.05
CA PHE A 110 -9.89 14.53 10.16
C PHE A 110 -10.27 15.07 8.78
N TYR A 111 -10.06 16.36 8.58
CA TYR A 111 -10.24 16.93 7.26
C TYR A 111 -9.05 16.58 6.38
N GLY A 112 -9.30 15.68 5.43
CA GLY A 112 -8.36 15.42 4.37
C GLY A 112 -7.11 14.62 4.78
N THR A 113 -7.20 13.72 5.76
CA THR A 113 -6.17 12.69 5.94
C THR A 113 -6.40 11.51 4.98
N GLY A 114 -6.37 11.80 3.67
CA GLY A 114 -5.97 10.79 2.71
C GLY A 114 -4.48 10.51 2.92
N PHE A 115 -4.17 9.60 3.85
CA PHE A 115 -2.94 8.79 4.09
C PHE A 115 -1.51 9.39 3.97
N TYR A 116 -1.32 10.65 3.57
CA TYR A 116 -0.02 11.26 3.25
C TYR A 116 0.34 12.39 4.23
N SER A 117 0.33 12.09 5.53
CA SER A 117 0.74 13.02 6.59
C SER A 117 1.39 12.28 7.78
N PRO A 118 2.72 12.12 7.78
CA PRO A 118 3.44 11.35 8.80
C PRO A 118 3.46 12.01 10.19
N SER A 119 3.13 13.30 10.30
CA SER A 119 3.01 14.01 11.59
C SER A 119 1.70 13.70 12.33
N SER A 120 0.92 12.73 11.87
CA SER A 120 -0.40 12.39 12.41
C SER A 120 -0.61 10.88 12.51
N GLY A 121 0.41 10.14 13.00
CA GLY A 121 0.29 8.70 13.32
C GLY A 121 -0.86 8.35 14.28
N VAL A 122 -1.31 9.32 15.09
CA VAL A 122 -2.53 9.20 15.93
C VAL A 122 -3.82 9.05 15.09
N GLY A 123 -3.83 9.57 13.86
CA GLY A 123 -4.96 9.45 12.94
C GLY A 123 -5.10 8.05 12.36
N LEU A 124 -4.00 7.33 12.14
CA LEU A 124 -4.02 5.93 11.71
C LEU A 124 -4.73 5.08 12.75
N SER A 125 -4.34 5.22 14.02
CA SER A 125 -4.96 4.52 15.14
C SER A 125 -6.43 4.90 15.32
N LEU A 126 -6.81 6.19 15.28
CA LEU A 126 -8.22 6.55 15.54
C LEU A 126 -9.16 6.33 14.37
N SER A 127 -8.75 6.53 13.11
CA SER A 127 -9.61 6.19 11.96
C SER A 127 -9.75 4.68 11.81
N MET A 128 -8.73 3.88 12.14
CA MET A 128 -8.84 2.42 12.13
C MET A 128 -9.49 1.84 13.41
N LEU A 129 -9.43 2.53 14.56
CA LEU A 129 -10.27 2.20 15.72
C LEU A 129 -11.74 2.64 15.51
N ALA A 130 -12.00 3.64 14.67
CA ALA A 130 -13.35 4.10 14.33
C ALA A 130 -14.01 3.29 13.19
N ALA A 131 -13.25 2.96 12.14
CA ALA A 131 -13.76 2.36 10.91
C ALA A 131 -12.97 1.11 10.45
N GLY A 132 -11.79 0.83 11.02
CA GLY A 132 -10.97 -0.34 10.66
C GLY A 132 -11.31 -1.63 11.41
N ASN A 133 -12.02 -1.54 12.55
CA ASN A 133 -12.49 -2.71 13.31
C ASN A 133 -14.02 -2.74 13.54
N SER A 134 -14.79 -1.75 13.06
CA SER A 134 -16.25 -1.74 13.25
C SER A 134 -17.00 -2.44 12.09
N PRO A 135 -16.88 -2.02 10.82
CA PRO A 135 -17.63 -2.62 9.71
C PRO A 135 -17.19 -4.06 9.44
N CYS A 136 -15.88 -4.33 9.42
CA CYS A 136 -15.35 -5.68 9.19
C CYS A 136 -15.73 -6.67 10.29
N MET A 137 -15.71 -6.27 11.58
CA MET A 137 -16.08 -7.16 12.68
C MET A 137 -17.60 -7.41 12.72
N ILE A 138 -18.41 -6.38 12.46
CA ILE A 138 -19.87 -6.54 12.40
C ILE A 138 -20.28 -7.35 11.17
N ASP A 139 -19.65 -7.14 10.01
CA ASP A 139 -19.80 -8.00 8.83
C ASP A 139 -19.42 -9.44 9.16
N ALA A 140 -18.29 -9.67 9.84
CA ALA A 140 -17.84 -11.00 10.25
C ALA A 140 -18.89 -11.72 11.11
N VAL A 141 -19.41 -11.03 12.14
CA VAL A 141 -20.43 -11.55 13.07
C VAL A 141 -21.73 -11.86 12.31
N GLN A 142 -22.22 -10.94 11.48
CA GLN A 142 -23.45 -11.14 10.72
C GLN A 142 -23.29 -12.20 9.62
N ALA A 143 -22.13 -12.32 8.99
CA ALA A 143 -21.83 -13.34 8.00
C ALA A 143 -21.69 -14.72 8.63
N TRP A 144 -21.11 -14.83 9.84
CA TRP A 144 -21.06 -16.07 10.61
C TRP A 144 -22.46 -16.60 10.91
N ILE A 145 -23.35 -15.74 11.41
CA ILE A 145 -24.76 -16.09 11.68
C ILE A 145 -25.47 -16.54 10.38
N GLY A 146 -25.16 -15.95 9.23
CA GLY A 146 -25.65 -16.40 7.91
C GLY A 146 -25.05 -17.75 7.48
N GLY A 147 -23.80 -18.01 7.84
CA GLY A 147 -23.13 -19.30 7.74
C GLY A 147 -23.82 -20.39 8.55
N GLU A 148 -24.22 -20.11 9.78
CA GLU A 148 -25.01 -21.04 10.59
C GLU A 148 -26.38 -21.36 9.96
N CYS A 149 -27.05 -20.36 9.36
CA CYS A 149 -28.29 -20.59 8.61
C CYS A 149 -28.07 -21.48 7.38
N THR A 150 -26.95 -21.27 6.68
CA THR A 150 -26.54 -22.08 5.52
C THR A 150 -26.17 -23.51 5.95
N TYR A 151 -25.52 -23.67 7.10
CA TYR A 151 -25.20 -24.97 7.70
C TYR A 151 -26.49 -25.77 8.01
N VAL A 152 -27.51 -25.10 8.56
CA VAL A 152 -28.84 -25.69 8.78
C VAL A 152 -29.45 -26.20 7.46
N CYS A 153 -29.37 -25.42 6.37
CA CYS A 153 -29.84 -25.87 5.06
C CYS A 153 -29.07 -27.09 4.53
N LEU A 154 -27.73 -27.06 4.60
CA LEU A 154 -26.86 -28.14 4.13
C LEU A 154 -27.09 -29.45 4.92
N ARG A 155 -27.23 -29.35 6.25
CA ARG A 155 -27.53 -30.48 7.14
C ARG A 155 -28.97 -30.99 6.96
N ALA A 156 -29.91 -30.12 6.61
CA ALA A 156 -31.27 -30.53 6.24
C ALA A 156 -31.32 -31.30 4.92
N ILE A 157 -30.52 -30.94 3.91
CA ILE A 157 -30.35 -31.73 2.67
C ILE A 157 -29.63 -33.05 2.98
N TRP A 158 -28.46 -32.98 3.63
CA TRP A 158 -27.59 -34.12 3.94
C TRP A 158 -27.43 -34.29 5.46
N PRO A 159 -28.24 -35.16 6.12
CA PRO A 159 -28.08 -35.44 7.56
C PRO A 159 -26.70 -35.98 7.94
N SER A 160 -25.98 -36.59 6.99
CA SER A 160 -24.62 -37.11 7.14
C SER A 160 -23.51 -36.10 6.76
N LEU A 161 -23.80 -34.79 6.74
CA LEU A 161 -22.85 -33.74 6.36
C LEU A 161 -21.53 -33.81 7.14
N GLU A 162 -21.59 -33.85 8.48
CA GLU A 162 -20.41 -33.92 9.36
C GLU A 162 -19.61 -35.23 9.22
N SER A 163 -20.20 -36.31 8.70
CA SER A 163 -19.45 -37.52 8.34
C SER A 163 -18.88 -37.51 6.92
N ARG A 164 -19.38 -36.61 6.05
CA ARG A 164 -18.88 -36.39 4.68
C ARG A 164 -17.75 -35.37 4.63
N ILE A 165 -17.71 -34.45 5.59
CA ILE A 165 -16.66 -33.43 5.76
C ILE A 165 -16.05 -33.68 7.16
N PRO A 166 -15.07 -34.61 7.29
CA PRO A 166 -14.47 -34.91 8.59
C PRO A 166 -13.83 -33.68 9.20
N ASN A 167 -14.10 -33.42 10.48
CA ASN A 167 -13.59 -32.24 11.14
C ASN A 167 -12.06 -32.30 11.33
N GLN A 168 -11.32 -31.39 10.69
CA GLN A 168 -9.88 -31.20 10.86
C GLN A 168 -9.54 -30.06 11.84
N MET A 169 -10.54 -29.30 12.29
CA MET A 169 -10.33 -28.13 13.15
C MET A 169 -10.22 -28.53 14.63
N PRO A 170 -9.22 -28.02 15.39
CA PRO A 170 -9.12 -28.25 16.82
C PRO A 170 -10.37 -27.79 17.58
N GLN A 171 -10.77 -28.52 18.61
CA GLN A 171 -11.92 -28.15 19.46
C GLN A 171 -11.77 -26.76 20.10
N SER A 172 -10.54 -26.30 20.30
CA SER A 172 -10.21 -24.95 20.77
C SER A 172 -10.62 -23.83 19.81
N THR A 173 -10.94 -24.10 18.54
CA THR A 173 -11.47 -23.11 17.59
C THR A 173 -12.92 -22.72 17.93
N GLY A 174 -13.74 -23.68 18.38
CA GLY A 174 -15.17 -23.48 18.65
C GLY A 174 -16.09 -23.67 17.45
N MET A 175 -15.61 -24.28 16.35
CA MET A 175 -16.41 -24.63 15.18
C MET A 175 -15.94 -25.95 14.53
N THR A 176 -16.80 -26.58 13.73
CA THR A 176 -16.44 -27.70 12.86
C THR A 176 -16.01 -27.22 11.46
N THR A 177 -15.28 -28.08 10.75
CA THR A 177 -14.91 -27.85 9.34
C THR A 177 -16.15 -27.68 8.45
N ALA A 178 -17.24 -28.42 8.72
CA ALA A 178 -18.49 -28.29 7.97
C ALA A 178 -19.20 -26.94 8.23
N GLN A 179 -19.16 -26.43 9.47
CA GLN A 179 -19.68 -25.10 9.81
C GLN A 179 -18.87 -23.99 9.11
N PHE A 180 -17.54 -24.09 9.09
CA PHE A 180 -16.69 -23.13 8.37
C PHE A 180 -16.94 -23.13 6.86
N VAL A 181 -17.09 -24.32 6.24
CA VAL A 181 -17.46 -24.43 4.82
C VAL A 181 -18.83 -23.78 4.55
N ALA A 182 -19.82 -23.95 5.42
CA ALA A 182 -21.13 -23.31 5.29
C ALA A 182 -21.06 -21.78 5.41
N TYR A 183 -20.18 -21.25 6.27
CA TYR A 183 -19.87 -19.82 6.36
C TYR A 183 -19.26 -19.28 5.05
N ILE A 184 -18.26 -19.95 4.49
CA ILE A 184 -17.68 -19.54 3.19
C ILE A 184 -18.73 -19.60 2.07
N ILE A 185 -19.61 -20.61 2.04
CA ILE A 185 -20.73 -20.69 1.08
C ILE A 185 -21.66 -19.48 1.23
N PHE A 186 -22.04 -19.09 2.45
CA PHE A 186 -22.87 -17.90 2.69
C PHE A 186 -22.20 -16.62 2.15
N MET A 187 -20.90 -16.44 2.42
CA MET A 187 -20.14 -15.29 1.91
C MET A 187 -20.15 -15.26 0.38
N VAL A 188 -19.84 -16.37 -0.28
CA VAL A 188 -19.86 -16.48 -1.75
C VAL A 188 -21.24 -16.19 -2.33
N LEU A 189 -22.31 -16.67 -1.71
CA LEU A 189 -23.70 -16.39 -2.11
C LEU A 189 -24.10 -14.92 -1.94
N SER A 190 -23.41 -14.15 -1.08
CA SER A 190 -23.68 -12.72 -0.88
C SER A 190 -23.02 -11.81 -1.93
N LEU A 191 -21.93 -12.25 -2.57
CA LEU A 191 -21.13 -11.46 -3.51
C LEU A 191 -21.92 -10.88 -4.70
N PRO A 192 -22.90 -11.57 -5.31
CA PRO A 192 -23.71 -11.00 -6.39
C PRO A 192 -24.53 -9.77 -5.95
N VAL A 193 -24.95 -9.70 -4.69
CA VAL A 193 -25.76 -8.57 -4.19
C VAL A 193 -24.89 -7.31 -4.01
N LEU A 194 -23.60 -7.46 -3.68
CA LEU A 194 -22.63 -6.35 -3.57
C LEU A 194 -22.40 -5.61 -4.91
N HIS A 195 -22.69 -6.23 -6.06
CA HIS A 195 -22.62 -5.55 -7.36
C HIS A 195 -23.74 -4.53 -7.59
N ILE A 196 -24.87 -4.62 -6.86
CA ILE A 196 -26.04 -3.77 -7.04
C ILE A 196 -25.76 -2.39 -6.46
N ARG A 197 -25.82 -1.34 -7.30
CA ARG A 197 -25.63 0.05 -6.82
C ARG A 197 -26.72 0.43 -5.80
N PRO A 198 -26.41 1.17 -4.71
CA PRO A 198 -27.34 1.44 -3.60
C PRO A 198 -28.71 2.04 -4.01
N HIS A 199 -28.73 2.87 -5.04
CA HIS A 199 -29.96 3.48 -5.58
C HIS A 199 -30.85 2.48 -6.37
N LYS A 200 -30.47 1.19 -6.46
CA LYS A 200 -31.22 0.09 -7.10
C LYS A 200 -31.54 -1.09 -6.15
N LEU A 201 -31.23 -0.99 -4.85
CA LEU A 201 -31.44 -2.08 -3.88
C LEU A 201 -32.90 -2.30 -3.43
N GLN A 202 -33.85 -1.47 -3.87
CA GLN A 202 -35.22 -1.44 -3.32
C GLN A 202 -35.93 -2.80 -3.44
N ILE A 203 -35.79 -3.48 -4.58
CA ILE A 203 -36.43 -4.78 -4.82
C ILE A 203 -35.88 -5.85 -3.87
N PHE A 204 -34.56 -5.86 -3.65
CA PHE A 204 -33.92 -6.77 -2.70
C PHE A 204 -34.38 -6.51 -1.26
N PHE A 205 -34.56 -5.24 -0.90
CA PHE A 205 -35.10 -4.87 0.41
C PHE A 205 -36.54 -5.37 0.59
N TYR A 206 -37.41 -5.21 -0.42
CA TYR A 206 -38.80 -5.69 -0.35
C TYR A 206 -38.88 -7.21 -0.20
N ILE A 207 -38.09 -7.97 -0.97
CA ILE A 207 -38.07 -9.44 -0.90
C ILE A 207 -37.57 -9.91 0.47
N SER A 208 -36.45 -9.36 0.94
CA SER A 208 -35.82 -9.80 2.19
C SER A 208 -36.65 -9.40 3.42
N SER A 209 -37.26 -8.20 3.41
CA SER A 209 -38.13 -7.72 4.49
C SER A 209 -39.43 -8.52 4.60
N ALA A 210 -40.07 -8.84 3.47
CA ALA A 210 -41.22 -9.72 3.46
C ALA A 210 -40.87 -11.12 3.98
N THR A 211 -39.69 -11.64 3.59
CA THR A 211 -39.21 -12.95 4.00
C THR A 211 -39.03 -13.07 5.52
N ILE A 212 -38.37 -12.09 6.16
CA ILE A 212 -38.14 -12.15 7.62
C ILE A 212 -39.42 -11.93 8.43
N VAL A 213 -40.29 -10.98 8.05
CA VAL A 213 -41.55 -10.74 8.77
C VAL A 213 -42.48 -11.97 8.70
N VAL A 214 -42.54 -12.65 7.54
CA VAL A 214 -43.29 -13.91 7.42
C VAL A 214 -42.65 -15.01 8.27
N PHE A 215 -41.32 -15.13 8.26
CA PHE A 215 -40.62 -16.12 9.09
C PHE A 215 -40.86 -15.88 10.59
N GLU A 216 -40.76 -14.63 11.08
CA GLU A 216 -40.99 -14.26 12.49
C GLU A 216 -42.39 -14.66 12.97
N ILE A 217 -43.42 -14.45 12.13
CA ILE A 217 -44.79 -14.87 12.42
C ILE A 217 -44.89 -16.41 12.45
N VAL A 218 -44.29 -17.10 11.47
CA VAL A 218 -44.34 -18.56 11.37
C VAL A 218 -43.63 -19.24 12.56
N ILE A 219 -42.42 -18.78 12.93
CA ILE A 219 -41.67 -19.36 14.04
C ILE A 219 -42.36 -19.09 15.39
N LEU A 220 -42.97 -17.92 15.58
CA LEU A 220 -43.76 -17.62 16.77
C LEU A 220 -44.99 -18.53 16.88
N ILE A 221 -45.78 -18.66 15.81
CA ILE A 221 -46.96 -19.55 15.80
C ILE A 221 -46.53 -20.99 16.07
N TRP A 222 -45.46 -21.47 15.41
CA TRP A 222 -44.91 -22.80 15.64
C TRP A 222 -44.48 -23.01 17.10
N ALA A 223 -43.78 -22.04 17.71
CA ALA A 223 -43.32 -22.14 19.09
C ALA A 223 -44.50 -22.18 20.07
N LEU A 224 -45.50 -21.32 19.89
CA LEU A 224 -46.71 -21.27 20.73
C LEU A 224 -47.56 -22.54 20.63
N VAL A 225 -47.65 -23.15 19.43
CA VAL A 225 -48.42 -24.39 19.20
C VAL A 225 -47.66 -25.65 19.62
N SER A 226 -46.32 -25.62 19.63
CA SER A 226 -45.47 -26.75 20.04
C SER A 226 -44.99 -26.69 21.49
N MET A 227 -45.39 -25.63 22.22
CA MET A 227 -45.20 -25.45 23.65
C MET A 227 -45.95 -26.54 24.43
N ASP A 228 -45.34 -27.04 25.50
CA ASP A 228 -45.95 -28.06 26.37
C ASP A 228 -46.92 -27.44 27.40
N SER A 229 -47.51 -28.29 28.26
CA SER A 229 -48.50 -27.87 29.26
C SER A 229 -47.95 -26.98 30.38
N SER A 230 -46.62 -26.80 30.50
CA SER A 230 -46.00 -25.82 31.40
C SER A 230 -46.02 -24.39 30.84
N GLY A 231 -46.41 -24.22 29.57
CA GLY A 231 -46.45 -22.91 28.91
C GLY A 231 -45.06 -22.26 28.87
N PHE A 232 -45.02 -20.96 29.17
CA PHE A 232 -43.76 -20.21 29.23
C PHE A 232 -42.94 -20.43 30.53
N GLY A 233 -43.35 -21.37 31.40
CA GLY A 233 -42.63 -21.74 32.63
C GLY A 233 -42.40 -20.59 33.63
N SER A 234 -41.32 -20.71 34.41
CA SER A 234 -40.89 -19.71 35.41
C SER A 234 -40.51 -18.36 34.79
N THR A 235 -40.07 -18.33 33.53
CA THR A 235 -39.63 -17.12 32.82
C THR A 235 -40.68 -16.01 32.76
N ILE A 236 -41.98 -16.36 32.76
CA ILE A 236 -43.09 -15.39 32.80
C ILE A 236 -43.69 -15.22 34.20
N SER A 237 -43.51 -16.19 35.10
CA SER A 237 -44.23 -16.30 36.37
C SER A 237 -43.42 -15.97 37.62
N GLU A 238 -42.08 -15.94 37.57
CA GLU A 238 -41.26 -15.58 38.74
C GLU A 238 -41.08 -14.05 38.95
N PRO A 239 -41.13 -13.56 40.20
CA PRO A 239 -40.74 -12.20 40.53
C PRO A 239 -39.21 -12.05 40.47
N GLY A 240 -38.74 -11.11 39.64
CA GLY A 240 -37.30 -10.94 39.35
C GLY A 240 -36.44 -10.63 40.59
N ALA A 241 -35.23 -11.19 40.61
CA ALA A 241 -34.27 -11.03 41.70
C ALA A 241 -33.85 -9.57 41.93
N GLY A 242 -33.73 -9.18 43.20
CA GLY A 242 -33.33 -7.83 43.63
C GLY A 242 -31.99 -7.37 43.06
N GLY A 243 -31.86 -6.05 42.86
CA GLY A 243 -30.67 -5.43 42.25
C GLY A 243 -30.74 -5.22 40.72
N SER A 244 -31.89 -5.47 40.07
CA SER A 244 -32.00 -5.48 38.60
C SER A 244 -31.78 -4.15 37.88
N GLY A 245 -31.76 -2.99 38.57
CA GLY A 245 -31.73 -1.67 37.93
C GLY A 245 -30.54 -1.45 36.98
N TRP A 246 -29.34 -1.83 37.41
CA TRP A 246 -28.14 -1.73 36.58
C TRP A 246 -28.10 -2.76 35.44
N LYS A 247 -28.71 -3.94 35.62
CA LYS A 247 -28.89 -4.91 34.53
C LYS A 247 -29.86 -4.39 33.45
N ILE A 248 -30.91 -3.67 33.85
CA ILE A 248 -31.83 -3.00 32.92
C ILE A 248 -31.08 -1.90 32.15
N ALA A 249 -30.26 -1.09 32.82
CA ALA A 249 -29.42 -0.08 32.16
C ALA A 249 -28.46 -0.70 31.13
N PHE A 250 -27.78 -1.79 31.49
CA PHE A 250 -26.94 -2.55 30.56
C PHE A 250 -27.73 -3.12 29.37
N GLY A 251 -28.97 -3.60 29.59
CA GLY A 251 -29.86 -4.04 28.52
C GLY A 251 -30.28 -2.92 27.56
N ILE A 252 -30.52 -1.72 28.08
CA ILE A 252 -30.79 -0.51 27.27
C ILE A 252 -29.56 -0.21 26.39
N VAL A 253 -28.36 -0.17 26.97
CA VAL A 253 -27.11 0.10 26.24
C VAL A 253 -26.75 -1.01 25.25
N SER A 254 -27.03 -2.27 25.56
CA SER A 254 -26.82 -3.39 24.63
C SER A 254 -27.76 -3.31 23.43
N THR A 255 -29.01 -2.89 23.65
CA THR A 255 -29.99 -2.62 22.57
C THR A 255 -29.52 -1.48 21.68
N ILE A 256 -29.02 -0.37 22.27
CA ILE A 256 -28.45 0.74 21.49
C ILE A 256 -27.16 0.31 20.77
N GLY A 257 -26.33 -0.52 21.39
CA GLY A 257 -25.09 -1.07 20.82
C GLY A 257 -25.32 -1.85 19.53
N GLY A 258 -26.37 -2.68 19.48
CA GLY A 258 -26.82 -3.37 18.27
C GLY A 258 -27.22 -2.44 17.11
N ALA A 259 -27.57 -1.17 17.41
CA ALA A 259 -27.91 -0.15 16.43
C ALA A 259 -26.78 0.87 16.17
N ALA A 260 -25.71 0.84 16.96
CA ALA A 260 -24.74 1.94 17.06
C ALA A 260 -24.00 2.25 15.75
N ALA A 261 -23.63 1.21 14.99
CA ALA A 261 -23.02 1.37 13.66
C ALA A 261 -23.99 2.05 12.66
N GLY A 262 -25.25 1.60 12.65
CA GLY A 262 -26.33 2.20 11.85
C GLY A 262 -26.58 3.66 12.20
N ILE A 263 -26.52 4.03 13.49
CA ILE A 263 -26.65 5.44 13.93
C ILE A 263 -25.52 6.30 13.34
N LEU A 264 -24.29 5.77 13.26
CA LEU A 264 -23.12 6.51 12.77
C LEU A 264 -23.11 6.68 11.23
N ASN A 265 -23.37 5.61 10.48
CA ASN A 265 -23.26 5.59 9.02
C ASN A 265 -24.52 6.05 8.27
N GLN A 266 -25.60 6.41 8.97
CA GLN A 266 -26.92 6.65 8.36
C GLN A 266 -26.96 7.69 7.22
N ASN A 267 -26.04 8.66 7.16
CA ASN A 267 -25.99 9.64 6.08
C ASN A 267 -25.64 9.01 4.71
N ASP A 268 -24.98 7.86 4.71
CA ASP A 268 -24.62 7.11 3.50
C ASP A 268 -25.85 6.62 2.74
N TYR A 269 -26.95 6.38 3.47
CA TYR A 269 -28.25 5.97 2.94
C TYR A 269 -29.21 7.15 2.78
N THR A 270 -29.29 8.05 3.77
CA THR A 270 -30.26 9.15 3.69
C THR A 270 -29.94 10.20 2.63
N ARG A 271 -28.70 10.25 2.12
CA ARG A 271 -28.36 11.05 0.93
C ARG A 271 -29.16 10.69 -0.31
N PHE A 272 -29.66 9.45 -0.45
CA PHE A 272 -30.50 9.03 -1.58
C PHE A 272 -31.97 9.46 -1.45
N ALA A 273 -32.36 10.17 -0.39
CA ALA A 273 -33.75 10.59 -0.16
C ALA A 273 -34.27 11.58 -1.23
N ARG A 274 -35.47 11.31 -1.75
CA ARG A 274 -36.22 12.29 -2.57
C ARG A 274 -36.64 13.51 -1.78
N THR A 275 -37.16 13.30 -0.58
CA THR A 275 -37.60 14.37 0.33
C THR A 275 -37.20 14.09 1.79
N PRO A 276 -36.90 15.13 2.59
CA PRO A 276 -36.60 14.96 4.02
C PRO A 276 -37.69 14.24 4.81
N ARG A 277 -38.97 14.50 4.47
CA ARG A 277 -40.12 13.91 5.16
C ARG A 277 -40.17 12.40 5.00
N GLU A 278 -39.87 11.88 3.80
CA GLU A 278 -39.86 10.44 3.54
C GLU A 278 -38.78 9.71 4.34
N ALA A 279 -37.56 10.27 4.40
CA ALA A 279 -36.47 9.69 5.17
C ALA A 279 -36.72 9.74 6.68
N ILE A 280 -37.19 10.87 7.21
CA ILE A 280 -37.47 11.02 8.66
C ILE A 280 -38.59 10.07 9.09
N LEU A 281 -39.74 10.08 8.38
CA LEU A 281 -40.87 9.23 8.76
C LEU A 281 -40.60 7.74 8.53
N GLY A 282 -39.89 7.38 7.46
CA GLY A 282 -39.52 6.00 7.18
C GLY A 282 -38.74 5.38 8.35
N GLN A 283 -37.70 6.07 8.82
CA GLN A 283 -36.90 5.62 9.96
C GLN A 283 -37.68 5.67 11.29
N LEU A 284 -38.34 6.79 11.59
CA LEU A 284 -38.96 7.03 12.89
C LEU A 284 -40.10 6.05 13.21
N VAL A 285 -40.85 5.62 12.19
CA VAL A 285 -41.98 4.69 12.36
C VAL A 285 -41.51 3.23 12.38
N SER A 286 -40.68 2.83 11.41
CA SER A 286 -40.35 1.41 11.21
C SER A 286 -39.33 0.89 12.22
N PHE A 287 -38.20 1.58 12.41
CA PHE A 287 -37.07 1.09 13.22
C PHE A 287 -37.49 0.60 14.62
N PRO A 288 -38.15 1.41 15.48
CA PRO A 288 -38.52 0.96 16.81
C PRO A 288 -39.59 -0.13 16.76
N PHE A 289 -40.56 -0.06 15.84
CA PHE A 289 -41.65 -1.03 15.74
C PHE A 289 -41.15 -2.44 15.44
N TYR A 290 -40.34 -2.59 14.38
CA TYR A 290 -39.84 -3.92 13.98
C TYR A 290 -38.78 -4.45 14.96
N SER A 291 -37.93 -3.59 15.53
CA SER A 291 -36.93 -4.02 16.52
C SER A 291 -37.56 -4.55 17.81
N ILE A 292 -38.57 -3.83 18.33
CA ILE A 292 -39.33 -4.28 19.50
C ILE A 292 -40.08 -5.59 19.19
N LEU A 293 -40.67 -5.72 17.99
CA LEU A 293 -41.35 -6.94 17.56
C LEU A 293 -40.39 -8.14 17.49
N CYS A 294 -39.29 -8.01 16.75
CA CYS A 294 -38.28 -9.06 16.55
C CYS A 294 -37.68 -9.55 17.87
N ALA A 295 -37.25 -8.63 18.75
CA ALA A 295 -36.71 -8.97 20.05
C ALA A 295 -37.77 -9.60 20.99
N THR A 296 -39.05 -9.20 20.85
CA THR A 296 -40.17 -9.86 21.58
C THR A 296 -40.39 -11.29 21.08
N VAL A 297 -40.32 -11.53 19.77
CA VAL A 297 -40.34 -12.89 19.21
C VAL A 297 -39.18 -13.72 19.77
N GLY A 298 -37.98 -13.13 19.85
CA GLY A 298 -36.80 -13.74 20.49
C GLY A 298 -37.03 -14.20 21.92
N ILE A 299 -37.62 -13.34 22.76
CA ILE A 299 -38.00 -13.67 24.14
C ILE A 299 -39.03 -14.81 24.18
N LEU A 300 -40.13 -14.68 23.43
CA LEU A 300 -41.26 -15.61 23.50
C LEU A 300 -40.92 -16.99 22.94
N VAL A 301 -40.22 -17.08 21.80
CA VAL A 301 -39.83 -18.36 21.18
C VAL A 301 -38.82 -19.09 22.07
N THR A 302 -37.85 -18.39 22.65
CA THR A 302 -36.88 -19.00 23.57
C THR A 302 -37.58 -19.51 24.83
N ALA A 303 -38.48 -18.71 25.43
CA ALA A 303 -39.21 -19.10 26.63
C ALA A 303 -40.19 -20.27 26.40
N ALA A 304 -40.82 -20.36 25.22
CA ALA A 304 -41.72 -21.46 24.85
C ALA A 304 -40.99 -22.77 24.49
N THR A 305 -39.70 -22.71 24.11
CA THR A 305 -38.94 -23.88 23.65
C THR A 305 -37.90 -24.39 24.65
N GLN A 306 -37.53 -23.61 25.67
CA GLN A 306 -36.51 -24.00 26.65
C GLN A 306 -36.82 -25.31 27.40
N ASN A 307 -38.07 -25.52 27.85
CA ASN A 307 -38.46 -26.73 28.60
C ASN A 307 -38.44 -27.96 27.68
N ARG A 308 -38.90 -27.79 26.44
CA ARG A 308 -38.93 -28.82 25.40
C ARG A 308 -37.54 -29.39 25.06
N TYR A 309 -36.49 -28.56 25.14
CA TYR A 309 -35.11 -28.95 24.83
C TYR A 309 -34.19 -29.01 26.06
N GLY A 310 -34.73 -28.82 27.27
CA GLY A 310 -33.99 -28.83 28.54
C GLY A 310 -33.04 -27.63 28.76
N GLN A 311 -33.01 -26.66 27.85
CA GLN A 311 -32.09 -25.52 27.87
C GLN A 311 -32.60 -24.37 26.98
N PRO A 312 -32.35 -23.09 27.33
CA PRO A 312 -32.78 -21.94 26.53
C PRO A 312 -31.94 -21.80 25.24
N LEU A 313 -32.50 -22.22 24.11
CA LEU A 313 -31.89 -22.09 22.79
C LEU A 313 -32.05 -20.65 22.26
N TRP A 314 -31.18 -19.78 22.73
CA TRP A 314 -31.18 -18.33 22.44
C TRP A 314 -30.80 -17.99 20.99
N ASN A 315 -30.02 -18.84 20.31
CA ASN A 315 -29.61 -18.68 18.91
C ASN A 315 -30.51 -19.50 17.97
N LEU A 316 -30.94 -18.88 16.88
CA LEU A 316 -32.03 -19.36 16.02
C LEU A 316 -31.64 -20.53 15.10
N PRO A 317 -30.44 -20.58 14.46
CA PRO A 317 -29.99 -21.76 13.72
C PRO A 317 -29.76 -22.99 14.62
N THR A 318 -29.36 -22.76 15.87
CA THR A 318 -29.25 -23.84 16.89
C THR A 318 -30.63 -24.40 17.24
N LEU A 319 -31.64 -23.53 17.42
CA LEU A 319 -33.03 -23.97 17.61
C LEU A 319 -33.54 -24.78 16.40
N LEU A 320 -33.33 -24.29 15.17
CA LEU A 320 -33.72 -25.02 13.97
C LEU A 320 -33.01 -26.38 13.84
N SER A 321 -31.74 -26.48 14.25
CA SER A 321 -31.03 -27.76 14.34
C SER A 321 -31.67 -28.70 15.35
N ALA A 322 -32.04 -28.23 16.53
CA ALA A 322 -32.74 -29.04 17.54
C ALA A 322 -34.14 -29.50 17.08
N VAL A 323 -34.86 -28.68 16.31
CA VAL A 323 -36.13 -29.03 15.66
C VAL A 323 -35.96 -30.14 14.63
N MET A 324 -34.84 -30.14 13.91
CA MET A 324 -34.48 -31.17 12.93
C MET A 324 -34.02 -32.47 13.57
N ASP A 325 -33.25 -32.40 14.66
CA ASP A 325 -32.74 -33.61 15.34
C ASP A 325 -33.84 -34.36 16.10
N ASN A 326 -34.85 -33.63 16.60
CA ASN A 326 -35.99 -34.19 17.33
C ASN A 326 -37.26 -34.36 16.45
N GLY A 327 -37.16 -34.09 15.15
CA GLY A 327 -38.29 -34.08 14.24
C GLY A 327 -37.95 -34.76 12.92
N GLY A 328 -38.75 -35.75 12.52
CA GLY A 328 -38.48 -36.57 11.33
C GLY A 328 -38.51 -35.81 10.00
N SER A 329 -38.70 -36.54 8.89
CA SER A 329 -38.59 -36.01 7.52
C SER A 329 -39.38 -34.71 7.26
N ARG A 330 -40.54 -34.50 7.90
CA ARG A 330 -41.31 -33.26 7.80
C ARG A 330 -40.62 -32.06 8.45
N SER A 331 -40.04 -32.22 9.63
CA SER A 331 -39.31 -31.14 10.32
C SER A 331 -38.04 -30.77 9.59
N ARG A 332 -37.31 -31.74 9.00
CA ARG A 332 -36.18 -31.47 8.09
C ARG A 332 -36.55 -30.52 6.95
N VAL A 333 -37.68 -30.74 6.28
CA VAL A 333 -38.14 -29.88 5.18
C VAL A 333 -38.53 -28.49 5.68
N ALA A 334 -39.25 -28.39 6.80
CA ALA A 334 -39.60 -27.11 7.41
C ALA A 334 -38.34 -26.31 7.84
N VAL A 335 -37.35 -26.99 8.43
CA VAL A 335 -36.06 -26.42 8.84
C VAL A 335 -35.22 -25.98 7.65
N PHE A 336 -35.25 -26.69 6.52
CA PHE A 336 -34.60 -26.24 5.29
C PHE A 336 -35.15 -24.88 4.81
N PHE A 337 -36.48 -24.76 4.70
CA PHE A 337 -37.11 -23.48 4.30
C PHE A 337 -36.90 -22.38 5.34
N GLY A 338 -36.88 -22.72 6.63
CA GLY A 338 -36.54 -21.79 7.70
C GLY A 338 -35.11 -21.25 7.58
N GLY A 339 -34.12 -22.13 7.45
CA GLY A 339 -32.72 -21.76 7.23
C GLY A 339 -32.52 -20.93 5.95
N ALA A 340 -33.27 -21.23 4.88
CA ALA A 340 -33.21 -20.49 3.62
C ALA A 340 -33.78 -19.07 3.78
N ALA A 341 -34.96 -18.93 4.42
CA ALA A 341 -35.56 -17.64 4.72
C ALA A 341 -34.64 -16.77 5.61
N LEU A 342 -34.02 -17.39 6.62
CA LEU A 342 -33.05 -16.73 7.49
C LEU A 342 -31.76 -16.34 6.75
N SER A 343 -31.26 -17.17 5.84
CA SER A 343 -30.10 -16.83 5.01
C SER A 343 -30.38 -15.63 4.10
N VAL A 344 -31.57 -15.56 3.49
CA VAL A 344 -32.01 -14.39 2.70
C VAL A 344 -32.14 -13.14 3.57
N SER A 345 -32.77 -13.25 4.74
CA SER A 345 -32.86 -12.15 5.71
C SER A 345 -31.48 -11.64 6.15
N GLN A 346 -30.57 -12.55 6.46
CA GLN A 346 -29.26 -12.23 7.00
C GLN A 346 -28.36 -11.60 5.93
N MET A 347 -28.49 -12.02 4.66
CA MET A 347 -27.90 -11.33 3.52
C MET A 347 -28.54 -9.94 3.31
N GLY A 348 -29.86 -9.84 3.54
CA GLY A 348 -30.64 -8.60 3.54
C GLY A 348 -30.14 -7.56 4.54
N LEU A 349 -29.70 -7.97 5.73
CA LEU A 349 -28.99 -7.11 6.67
C LEU A 349 -27.53 -6.87 6.25
N ASN A 350 -26.76 -7.95 6.08
CA ASN A 350 -25.30 -7.87 6.10
C ASN A 350 -24.73 -7.09 4.91
N VAL A 351 -25.26 -7.35 3.71
CA VAL A 351 -24.78 -6.71 2.47
C VAL A 351 -24.94 -5.20 2.53
N PRO A 352 -26.14 -4.62 2.77
CA PRO A 352 -26.25 -3.18 2.90
C PRO A 352 -25.62 -2.67 4.21
N ALA A 353 -26.05 -3.13 5.38
CA ALA A 353 -25.72 -2.46 6.64
C ALA A 353 -24.23 -2.49 7.01
N ASN A 354 -23.48 -3.52 6.56
CA ASN A 354 -22.09 -3.76 6.99
C ASN A 354 -21.11 -3.76 5.82
N ALA A 355 -21.30 -4.63 4.81
CA ALA A 355 -20.35 -4.77 3.72
C ALA A 355 -20.27 -3.51 2.84
N LEU A 356 -21.42 -2.96 2.42
CA LEU A 356 -21.46 -1.69 1.69
C LEU A 356 -21.08 -0.48 2.58
N ALA A 357 -21.33 -0.54 3.89
CA ALA A 357 -20.87 0.50 4.82
C ALA A 357 -19.33 0.58 4.87
N GLY A 358 -18.63 -0.55 5.08
CA GLY A 358 -17.17 -0.60 4.96
C GLY A 358 -16.67 -0.21 3.57
N GLY A 359 -17.47 -0.45 2.53
CA GLY A 359 -17.24 0.04 1.17
C GLY A 359 -17.31 1.57 1.04
N PHE A 360 -18.27 2.23 1.70
CA PHE A 360 -18.33 3.69 1.76
C PHE A 360 -17.15 4.27 2.56
N ASP A 361 -16.81 3.68 3.71
CA ASP A 361 -15.69 4.13 4.54
C ASP A 361 -14.37 4.05 3.77
N MET A 362 -14.05 2.92 3.13
CA MET A 362 -12.84 2.80 2.33
C MET A 362 -12.84 3.69 1.08
N ALA A 363 -13.99 3.92 0.45
CA ALA A 363 -14.11 4.87 -0.65
C ALA A 363 -13.95 6.34 -0.19
N ALA A 364 -14.26 6.66 1.07
CA ALA A 364 -13.98 7.97 1.68
C ALA A 364 -12.49 8.13 2.03
N THR A 365 -11.85 7.05 2.49
CA THR A 365 -10.46 7.03 2.94
C THR A 365 -9.46 7.02 1.78
N PHE A 366 -9.76 6.27 0.72
CA PHE A 366 -8.88 6.10 -0.45
C PHE A 366 -9.60 6.43 -1.77
N PRO A 367 -10.22 7.62 -1.93
CA PRO A 367 -11.14 7.91 -3.04
C PRO A 367 -10.53 7.76 -4.45
N ARG A 368 -9.22 7.96 -4.58
CA ARG A 368 -8.49 7.76 -5.84
C ARG A 368 -8.43 6.29 -6.28
N TYR A 369 -8.38 5.35 -5.33
CA TYR A 369 -8.08 3.93 -5.60
C TYR A 369 -9.25 2.98 -5.30
N ILE A 370 -10.06 3.30 -4.29
CA ILE A 370 -11.18 2.48 -3.85
C ILE A 370 -12.50 3.15 -4.22
N ASN A 371 -13.30 2.44 -5.01
CA ASN A 371 -14.72 2.72 -5.21
C ASN A 371 -15.56 1.85 -4.25
N LEU A 372 -16.85 2.14 -4.14
CA LEU A 372 -17.76 1.44 -3.21
C LEU A 372 -17.68 -0.09 -3.35
N ARG A 373 -17.58 -0.60 -4.58
CA ARG A 373 -17.54 -2.04 -4.86
C ARG A 373 -16.23 -2.67 -4.40
N ARG A 374 -15.08 -2.10 -4.78
CA ARG A 374 -13.75 -2.57 -4.36
C ARG A 374 -13.67 -2.60 -2.83
N GLY A 375 -14.14 -1.53 -2.17
CA GLY A 375 -14.21 -1.46 -0.71
C GLY A 375 -15.08 -2.57 -0.12
N ALA A 376 -16.31 -2.75 -0.63
CA ALA A 376 -17.21 -3.78 -0.10
C ALA A 376 -16.65 -5.21 -0.21
N TYR A 377 -15.89 -5.53 -1.27
CA TYR A 377 -15.17 -6.82 -1.36
C TYR A 377 -14.03 -6.94 -0.36
N ILE A 378 -13.27 -5.86 -0.14
CA ILE A 378 -12.20 -5.85 0.87
C ILE A 378 -12.80 -6.05 2.27
N THR A 379 -13.95 -5.44 2.59
CA THR A 379 -14.64 -5.62 3.89
C THR A 379 -14.93 -7.11 4.14
N VAL A 380 -15.49 -7.80 3.14
CA VAL A 380 -15.89 -9.21 3.23
C VAL A 380 -14.67 -10.15 3.26
N LEU A 381 -13.55 -9.80 2.61
CA LEU A 381 -12.31 -10.60 2.72
C LEU A 381 -11.64 -10.42 4.08
N VAL A 382 -11.57 -9.19 4.60
CA VAL A 382 -10.96 -8.88 5.89
C VAL A 382 -11.80 -9.41 7.05
N SER A 383 -13.12 -9.51 6.92
CA SER A 383 -14.01 -9.99 7.98
C SER A 383 -13.74 -11.44 8.41
N ILE A 384 -13.15 -12.27 7.53
CA ILE A 384 -12.69 -13.63 7.88
C ILE A 384 -11.61 -13.60 8.98
N ALA A 385 -10.69 -12.63 8.93
CA ALA A 385 -9.59 -12.51 9.89
C ALA A 385 -10.05 -12.09 11.30
N CYS A 386 -11.29 -11.60 11.45
CA CYS A 386 -11.88 -11.24 12.74
C CYS A 386 -12.28 -12.46 13.61
N ASN A 387 -12.17 -13.69 13.09
CA ASN A 387 -12.53 -14.94 13.80
C ASN A 387 -13.95 -14.92 14.43
N PRO A 388 -15.01 -14.58 13.67
CA PRO A 388 -16.33 -14.23 14.21
C PRO A 388 -17.01 -15.33 15.05
N TRP A 389 -16.72 -16.61 14.80
CA TRP A 389 -17.18 -17.73 15.63
C TRP A 389 -16.79 -17.59 17.11
N LYS A 390 -15.71 -16.87 17.44
CA LYS A 390 -15.34 -16.54 18.83
C LYS A 390 -16.22 -15.47 19.47
N LEU A 391 -16.82 -14.59 18.68
CA LEU A 391 -17.57 -13.42 19.14
C LEU A 391 -19.05 -13.75 19.42
N VAL A 392 -19.55 -14.88 18.91
CA VAL A 392 -20.96 -15.31 18.98
C VAL A 392 -21.14 -16.62 19.78
N ASN A 393 -20.07 -17.14 20.38
CA ASN A 393 -20.07 -18.47 21.03
C ASN A 393 -20.99 -18.61 22.26
N THR A 394 -21.31 -17.52 22.95
CA THR A 394 -22.24 -17.49 24.08
C THR A 394 -23.06 -16.21 24.10
N ALA A 395 -24.25 -16.25 24.73
CA ALA A 395 -25.12 -15.08 24.89
C ALA A 395 -24.42 -13.92 25.63
N THR A 396 -23.59 -14.23 26.64
CA THR A 396 -22.82 -13.24 27.39
C THR A 396 -21.73 -12.61 26.53
N THR A 397 -20.97 -13.42 25.77
CA THR A 397 -19.95 -12.92 24.84
C THR A 397 -20.57 -12.04 23.76
N PHE A 398 -21.69 -12.45 23.19
CA PHE A 398 -22.43 -11.68 22.19
C PHE A 398 -22.87 -10.30 22.73
N LEU A 399 -23.47 -10.25 23.92
CA LEU A 399 -23.85 -8.97 24.55
C LEU A 399 -22.64 -8.12 24.98
N ALA A 400 -21.54 -8.73 25.41
CA ALA A 400 -20.27 -8.03 25.69
C ALA A 400 -19.68 -7.39 24.41
N VAL A 401 -19.73 -8.09 23.27
CA VAL A 401 -19.32 -7.56 21.96
C VAL A 401 -20.20 -6.37 21.57
N LEU A 402 -21.53 -6.51 21.61
CA LEU A 402 -22.45 -5.42 21.28
C LEU A 402 -22.30 -4.17 22.16
N SER A 403 -22.07 -4.37 23.46
CA SER A 403 -21.86 -3.27 24.41
C SER A 403 -20.43 -2.70 24.36
N SER A 404 -19.44 -3.43 23.82
CA SER A 404 -18.10 -2.89 23.58
C SER A 404 -18.11 -1.78 22.52
N TYR A 405 -18.88 -1.94 21.44
CA TYR A 405 -19.03 -0.91 20.40
C TYR A 405 -19.59 0.40 20.96
N SER A 406 -20.50 0.32 21.93
CA SER A 406 -21.11 1.48 22.59
C SER A 406 -20.09 2.42 23.26
N ILE A 407 -18.95 1.89 23.72
CA ILE A 407 -17.87 2.65 24.34
C ILE A 407 -17.20 3.60 23.33
N PHE A 408 -17.05 3.16 22.08
CA PHE A 408 -16.32 3.90 21.04
C PHE A 408 -17.25 4.74 20.16
N LEU A 409 -18.41 4.18 19.78
CA LEU A 409 -19.34 4.78 18.83
C LEU A 409 -20.23 5.86 19.47
N GLY A 410 -20.65 5.69 20.73
CA GLY A 410 -21.42 6.70 21.47
C GLY A 410 -20.73 8.07 21.53
N PRO A 411 -19.47 8.15 21.98
CA PRO A 411 -18.68 9.38 21.92
C PRO A 411 -18.55 10.00 20.53
N MET A 412 -18.51 9.21 19.45
CA MET A 412 -18.46 9.77 18.08
C MET A 412 -19.78 10.43 17.70
N VAL A 413 -20.91 9.73 17.93
CA VAL A 413 -22.26 10.27 17.70
C VAL A 413 -22.49 11.57 18.49
N GLY A 414 -22.04 11.62 19.74
CA GLY A 414 -22.11 12.82 20.57
C GLY A 414 -21.41 14.04 19.95
N SER A 415 -20.17 13.87 19.50
CA SER A 415 -19.43 14.95 18.84
C SER A 415 -19.99 15.31 17.45
N MET A 416 -20.48 14.35 16.66
CA MET A 416 -21.12 14.64 15.36
C MET A 416 -22.36 15.52 15.53
N ILE A 417 -23.24 15.18 16.49
CA ILE A 417 -24.44 15.96 16.82
C ILE A 417 -24.05 17.37 17.31
N ALA A 418 -23.07 17.47 18.22
CA ALA A 418 -22.57 18.76 18.72
C ALA A 418 -21.98 19.63 17.59
N SER A 419 -21.20 19.02 16.68
CA SER A 419 -20.60 19.71 15.54
C SER A 419 -21.67 20.30 14.61
N TYR A 420 -22.69 19.52 14.25
CA TYR A 420 -23.75 20.00 13.35
C TYR A 420 -24.68 21.03 13.99
N PHE A 421 -25.12 20.81 15.23
CA PHE A 421 -26.13 21.66 15.88
C PHE A 421 -25.53 22.85 16.66
N ALA A 422 -24.53 22.62 17.50
CA ALA A 422 -24.00 23.66 18.38
C ALA A 422 -22.94 24.54 17.70
N VAL A 423 -22.02 23.93 16.96
CA VAL A 423 -20.89 24.63 16.31
C VAL A 423 -21.31 25.21 14.95
N MET A 424 -21.75 24.35 14.02
CA MET A 424 -22.12 24.76 12.66
C MET A 424 -23.51 25.38 12.56
N ARG A 425 -24.37 25.26 13.57
CA ARG A 425 -25.75 25.78 13.58
C ARG A 425 -26.57 25.33 12.35
N ARG A 426 -26.34 24.09 11.91
CA ARG A 426 -26.88 23.47 10.68
C ARG A 426 -26.42 24.11 9.36
N LYS A 427 -25.28 24.82 9.33
CA LYS A 427 -24.67 25.38 8.12
C LYS A 427 -23.38 24.66 7.77
N ILE A 428 -23.37 23.90 6.67
CA ILE A 428 -22.18 23.22 6.14
C ILE A 428 -21.77 23.89 4.83
N LYS A 429 -20.44 24.05 4.60
CA LYS A 429 -19.87 24.55 3.36
C LYS A 429 -19.45 23.36 2.48
N VAL A 430 -20.29 22.95 1.54
CA VAL A 430 -20.11 21.67 0.81
C VAL A 430 -18.89 21.70 -0.14
N GLU A 431 -18.53 22.85 -0.71
CA GLU A 431 -17.36 22.95 -1.58
C GLU A 431 -16.06 22.67 -0.82
N ASP A 432 -16.00 23.15 0.42
CA ASP A 432 -14.88 22.92 1.33
C ASP A 432 -14.92 21.51 1.93
N LEU A 433 -15.79 20.59 1.50
CA LEU A 433 -15.63 19.15 1.75
C LEU A 433 -14.77 18.48 0.67
N PHE A 434 -14.69 19.07 -0.52
CA PHE A 434 -14.08 18.47 -1.72
C PHE A 434 -13.19 19.49 -2.46
N PRO A 435 -12.06 19.93 -1.86
CA PRO A 435 -11.28 21.06 -2.37
C PRO A 435 -10.58 20.76 -3.70
N CYS A 436 -10.95 21.49 -4.75
CA CYS A 436 -10.59 21.15 -6.14
C CYS A 436 -9.11 21.38 -6.53
N HIS A 437 -8.32 22.13 -5.76
CA HIS A 437 -6.95 22.53 -6.13
C HIS A 437 -5.83 21.76 -5.40
N GLY A 438 -6.15 20.66 -4.71
CA GLY A 438 -5.17 19.97 -3.85
C GLY A 438 -4.74 20.78 -2.63
N ASP A 439 -5.29 21.98 -2.44
CA ASP A 439 -4.93 22.93 -1.41
C ASP A 439 -5.38 22.54 -0.01
N ASN A 440 -4.46 22.58 0.95
CA ASN A 440 -4.69 22.41 2.38
C ASN A 440 -5.37 23.66 3.01
N ARG A 441 -6.42 24.21 2.38
CA ARG A 441 -6.96 25.57 2.67
C ARG A 441 -8.48 25.66 2.91
N GLY A 442 -9.22 24.54 2.91
CA GLY A 442 -10.66 24.54 3.23
C GLY A 442 -10.94 24.95 4.68
N ILE A 443 -12.12 25.52 4.99
CA ILE A 443 -12.46 25.95 6.37
C ILE A 443 -12.40 24.83 7.42
N TYR A 444 -12.45 23.58 6.97
CA TYR A 444 -12.37 22.40 7.83
C TYR A 444 -10.94 21.86 7.99
N TRP A 445 -9.90 22.46 7.39
CA TRP A 445 -8.52 21.98 7.51
C TRP A 445 -7.92 22.07 8.93
N TYR A 446 -8.58 22.77 9.86
CA TYR A 446 -8.24 22.83 11.29
C TYR A 446 -6.73 23.01 11.53
N THR A 447 -6.09 22.07 12.23
CA THR A 447 -4.65 22.08 12.50
C THR A 447 -4.01 20.94 11.71
N ASN A 448 -3.47 21.22 10.52
CA ASN A 448 -2.83 20.24 9.64
C ASN A 448 -3.74 19.05 9.28
N GLY A 449 -5.02 19.30 9.01
CA GLY A 449 -6.03 18.29 8.70
C GLY A 449 -6.64 17.62 9.94
N VAL A 450 -6.19 17.95 11.16
CA VAL A 450 -6.66 17.32 12.41
C VAL A 450 -7.46 18.31 13.25
N ASN A 451 -8.66 17.90 13.68
CA ASN A 451 -9.40 18.59 14.72
C ASN A 451 -9.10 17.96 16.09
N TRP A 452 -8.03 18.42 16.76
CA TRP A 452 -7.64 17.90 18.06
C TRP A 452 -8.77 17.98 19.12
N ARG A 453 -9.72 18.90 18.98
CA ARG A 453 -10.87 19.05 19.90
C ARG A 453 -11.83 17.86 19.83
N ALA A 454 -12.00 17.28 18.63
CA ALA A 454 -12.76 16.05 18.44
C ALA A 454 -12.08 14.86 19.10
N LEU A 455 -10.75 14.73 18.92
CA LEU A 455 -9.95 13.70 19.57
C LEU A 455 -10.06 13.77 21.10
N VAL A 456 -9.87 14.97 21.70
CA VAL A 456 -9.99 15.15 23.16
C VAL A 456 -11.41 14.86 23.64
N ALA A 457 -12.45 15.35 22.96
CA ALA A 457 -13.84 15.09 23.33
C ALA A 457 -14.19 13.59 23.27
N TRP A 458 -13.71 12.90 22.24
CA TRP A 458 -13.89 11.45 22.09
C TRP A 458 -13.19 10.66 23.20
N LEU A 459 -11.92 10.98 23.50
CA LEU A 459 -11.17 10.37 24.60
C LEU A 459 -11.86 10.59 25.95
N CYS A 460 -12.36 11.81 26.22
CA CYS A 460 -13.12 12.11 27.43
C CYS A 460 -14.42 11.29 27.55
N GLY A 461 -15.09 10.98 26.42
CA GLY A 461 -16.28 10.12 26.42
C GLY A 461 -15.97 8.63 26.54
N MET A 462 -14.87 8.16 25.94
CA MET A 462 -14.49 6.74 25.86
C MET A 462 -13.80 6.23 27.13
N VAL A 463 -12.74 6.93 27.58
CA VAL A 463 -11.84 6.46 28.66
C VAL A 463 -12.56 6.09 29.96
N PRO A 464 -13.57 6.84 30.46
CA PRO A 464 -14.26 6.49 31.71
C PRO A 464 -14.93 5.11 31.72
N SER A 465 -15.28 4.57 30.55
CA SER A 465 -15.98 3.28 30.42
C SER A 465 -15.03 2.08 30.23
N LEU A 466 -13.76 2.32 29.88
CA LEU A 466 -12.80 1.24 29.62
C LEU A 466 -12.53 0.33 30.83
N PRO A 467 -12.32 0.82 32.07
CA PRO A 467 -12.09 -0.07 33.21
C PRO A 467 -13.27 -1.01 33.45
N GLY A 468 -14.50 -0.49 33.36
CA GLY A 468 -15.74 -1.25 33.51
C GLY A 468 -15.90 -2.35 32.47
N PHE A 469 -15.44 -2.12 31.24
CA PHE A 469 -15.41 -3.12 30.18
C PHE A 469 -14.35 -4.20 30.42
N VAL A 470 -13.13 -3.84 30.83
CA VAL A 470 -12.05 -4.81 31.13
C VAL A 470 -12.51 -5.80 32.20
N ALA A 471 -13.10 -5.32 33.30
CA ALA A 471 -13.63 -6.20 34.36
C ALA A 471 -14.88 -7.00 33.96
N HIS A 472 -15.55 -6.65 32.85
CA HIS A 472 -16.67 -7.41 32.30
C HIS A 472 -16.20 -8.56 31.39
N VAL A 473 -15.09 -8.36 30.66
CA VAL A 473 -14.46 -9.38 29.80
C VAL A 473 -13.56 -10.32 30.62
N ASP A 474 -12.83 -9.80 31.60
CA ASP A 474 -12.00 -10.56 32.53
C ASP A 474 -12.49 -10.36 33.99
N PRO A 475 -13.28 -11.30 34.52
CA PRO A 475 -13.78 -11.25 35.90
C PRO A 475 -12.70 -11.32 36.99
N THR A 476 -11.43 -11.59 36.64
CA THR A 476 -10.32 -11.59 37.62
C THR A 476 -9.86 -10.16 37.95
N VAL A 477 -10.20 -9.17 37.13
CA VAL A 477 -9.81 -7.77 37.30
C VAL A 477 -10.80 -7.05 38.23
N ALA A 478 -10.42 -6.88 39.50
CA ALA A 478 -11.23 -6.16 40.48
C ALA A 478 -11.15 -4.62 40.28
N ILE A 479 -12.30 -3.97 40.13
CA ILE A 479 -12.42 -2.50 40.00
C ILE A 479 -13.49 -1.93 40.95
N PRO A 480 -13.44 -0.62 41.27
CA PRO A 480 -14.51 0.06 41.98
C PRO A 480 -15.86 -0.04 41.23
N MET A 481 -16.92 -0.39 41.96
CA MET A 481 -18.29 -0.57 41.45
C MET A 481 -18.80 0.61 40.60
N GLY A 482 -18.40 1.84 40.91
CA GLY A 482 -18.77 3.03 40.13
C GLY A 482 -18.25 3.00 38.68
N LEU A 483 -17.07 2.43 38.43
CA LEU A 483 -16.52 2.29 37.08
C LEU A 483 -17.25 1.19 36.28
N THR A 484 -17.64 0.10 36.95
CA THR A 484 -18.52 -0.92 36.37
C THR A 484 -19.88 -0.33 35.98
N GLN A 485 -20.45 0.52 36.83
CA GLN A 485 -21.73 1.19 36.59
C GLN A 485 -21.66 2.19 35.44
N ILE A 486 -20.55 2.92 35.28
CA ILE A 486 -20.32 3.81 34.13
C ILE A 486 -20.31 3.03 32.80
N TYR A 487 -19.70 1.85 32.77
CA TYR A 487 -19.75 0.97 31.59
C TYR A 487 -21.19 0.53 31.24
N TYR A 488 -22.03 0.22 32.23
CA TYR A 488 -23.44 -0.13 31.99
C TYR A 488 -24.29 0.98 31.36
N ILE A 489 -23.82 2.23 31.37
CA ILE A 489 -24.45 3.38 30.70
C ILE A 489 -23.56 4.02 29.62
N CYS A 490 -22.50 3.33 29.18
CA CYS A 490 -21.39 3.88 28.39
C CYS A 490 -21.81 4.63 27.11
N PHE A 491 -22.83 4.14 26.39
CA PHE A 491 -23.30 4.85 25.19
C PHE A 491 -23.80 6.25 25.55
N LEU A 492 -24.64 6.36 26.58
CA LEU A 492 -25.31 7.60 26.97
C LEU A 492 -24.33 8.59 27.60
N THR A 493 -23.49 8.12 28.52
CA THR A 493 -22.46 8.94 29.16
C THR A 493 -21.40 9.37 28.15
N GLY A 494 -20.90 8.45 27.32
CA GLY A 494 -19.93 8.74 26.27
C GLY A 494 -20.45 9.77 25.26
N THR A 495 -21.69 9.60 24.79
CA THR A 495 -22.38 10.57 23.90
C THR A 495 -22.47 11.95 24.56
N ALA A 496 -22.96 12.02 25.80
CA ALA A 496 -23.19 13.29 26.50
C ALA A 496 -21.88 14.02 26.84
N ILE A 497 -20.88 13.30 27.37
CA ILE A 497 -19.56 13.85 27.72
C ILE A 497 -18.87 14.37 26.46
N SER A 498 -18.81 13.57 25.39
CA SER A 498 -18.19 13.98 24.13
C SER A 498 -18.89 15.20 23.52
N ALA A 499 -20.23 15.22 23.47
CA ALA A 499 -20.98 16.37 22.98
C ALA A 499 -20.70 17.65 23.78
N ALA A 500 -20.66 17.54 25.12
CA ALA A 500 -20.39 18.67 26.00
C ALA A 500 -18.94 19.18 25.90
N VAL A 501 -17.95 18.28 25.93
CA VAL A 501 -16.53 18.61 25.83
C VAL A 501 -16.20 19.20 24.45
N PHE A 502 -16.71 18.61 23.36
CA PHE A 502 -16.51 19.14 22.02
C PHE A 502 -17.07 20.56 21.87
N THR A 503 -18.29 20.77 22.38
CA THR A 503 -18.92 22.10 22.39
C THR A 503 -18.10 23.09 23.20
N ALA A 504 -17.70 22.75 24.44
CA ALA A 504 -16.89 23.60 25.29
C ALA A 504 -15.54 23.96 24.65
N LEU A 505 -14.82 22.99 24.08
CA LEU A 505 -13.54 23.23 23.40
C LEU A 505 -13.67 24.13 22.18
N GLN A 506 -14.79 24.05 21.43
CA GLN A 506 -15.04 24.94 20.29
C GLN A 506 -15.54 26.34 20.70
N TYR A 507 -16.04 26.53 21.93
CA TYR A 507 -16.34 27.86 22.48
C TYR A 507 -15.11 28.52 23.12
N ILE A 508 -14.29 27.76 23.84
CA ILE A 508 -13.07 28.26 24.51
C ILE A 508 -11.94 28.49 23.49
N PHE A 509 -11.77 27.56 22.53
CA PHE A 509 -10.75 27.64 21.48
C PHE A 509 -11.42 27.60 20.09
N PRO A 510 -12.18 28.63 19.68
CA PRO A 510 -12.93 28.59 18.43
C PRO A 510 -12.04 28.46 17.19
N THR A 511 -12.53 27.76 16.17
CA THR A 511 -11.93 27.73 14.83
C THR A 511 -12.38 28.99 14.06
N PRO A 512 -11.50 29.97 13.77
CA PRO A 512 -11.92 31.28 13.25
C PRO A 512 -12.63 31.21 11.89
N GLU A 513 -12.22 30.29 11.03
CA GLU A 513 -12.70 30.11 9.65
C GLU A 513 -14.12 29.57 9.63
N VAL A 514 -14.35 28.46 10.37
CA VAL A 514 -15.68 27.86 10.56
C VAL A 514 -16.62 28.85 11.23
N ARG A 515 -16.17 29.55 12.28
CA ARG A 515 -16.98 30.56 12.97
C ARG A 515 -17.37 31.70 12.02
N ARG A 516 -16.42 32.26 11.28
CA ARG A 516 -16.65 33.31 10.27
C ARG A 516 -17.62 32.87 9.18
N PHE A 517 -17.54 31.61 8.73
CA PHE A 517 -18.51 31.05 7.78
C PHE A 517 -19.91 30.97 8.41
N VAL A 518 -20.05 30.36 9.59
CA VAL A 518 -21.35 30.18 10.27
C VAL A 518 -22.03 31.53 10.57
N GLU A 519 -21.25 32.56 10.92
CA GLU A 519 -21.74 33.92 11.16
C GLU A 519 -22.18 34.63 9.87
N LYS A 520 -21.43 34.48 8.76
CA LYS A 520 -21.69 35.21 7.50
C LYS A 520 -22.61 34.51 6.50
N ALA A 521 -22.67 33.18 6.52
CA ALA A 521 -23.45 32.41 5.55
C ALA A 521 -24.97 32.64 5.72
N PRO A 522 -25.78 32.48 4.65
CA PRO A 522 -27.25 32.51 4.73
C PRO A 522 -27.85 31.63 5.84
N SER A 523 -29.12 31.86 6.17
CA SER A 523 -29.84 30.98 7.09
C SER A 523 -29.91 29.55 6.51
N PRO A 524 -29.98 28.49 7.34
CA PRO A 524 -30.01 27.11 6.83
C PRO A 524 -31.13 26.85 5.80
N GLY A 525 -32.28 27.51 5.96
CA GLY A 525 -33.42 27.40 5.04
C GLY A 525 -33.21 28.02 3.65
N LEU A 526 -32.20 28.88 3.48
CA LEU A 526 -31.76 29.38 2.17
C LEU A 526 -30.54 28.60 1.66
N LEU A 527 -29.61 28.28 2.56
CA LEU A 527 -28.36 27.61 2.24
C LEU A 527 -28.56 26.18 1.71
N MET A 528 -29.42 25.38 2.36
CA MET A 528 -29.64 23.98 1.96
C MET A 528 -30.28 23.85 0.56
N PRO A 529 -31.35 24.58 0.21
CA PRO A 529 -31.88 24.57 -1.16
C PRO A 529 -30.88 25.08 -2.20
N GLU A 530 -30.08 26.09 -1.88
CA GLU A 530 -29.06 26.63 -2.80
C GLU A 530 -28.01 25.57 -3.14
N TYR A 531 -27.48 24.85 -2.15
CA TYR A 531 -26.56 23.72 -2.38
C TYR A 531 -27.19 22.59 -3.19
N ARG A 532 -28.44 22.24 -2.89
CA ARG A 532 -29.19 21.21 -3.62
C ARG A 532 -29.31 21.57 -5.11
N LEU A 533 -29.70 22.81 -5.42
CA LEU A 533 -29.84 23.30 -6.78
C LEU A 533 -28.52 23.45 -7.54
N ARG A 534 -27.38 23.67 -6.86
CA ARG A 534 -26.06 23.70 -7.53
C ARG A 534 -25.68 22.33 -8.12
N TRP A 535 -25.98 21.24 -7.41
CA TRP A 535 -25.64 19.87 -7.82
C TRP A 535 -26.67 19.21 -8.74
N ASP A 536 -27.82 19.84 -8.98
CA ASP A 536 -28.94 19.27 -9.75
C ASP A 536 -29.04 19.78 -11.21
N ARG A 537 -28.10 20.61 -11.69
CA ARG A 537 -28.12 21.16 -13.06
C ARG A 537 -27.36 20.24 -14.03
N GLU A 538 -27.98 19.87 -15.16
CA GLU A 538 -27.37 18.95 -16.15
C GLU A 538 -26.08 19.48 -16.80
N ASP A 539 -25.84 20.79 -16.76
CA ASP A 539 -24.60 21.43 -17.20
C ASP A 539 -23.45 21.32 -16.16
N SER A 540 -23.66 20.57 -15.07
CA SER A 540 -22.68 20.43 -14.00
C SER A 540 -21.50 19.53 -14.40
N ARG A 541 -20.56 20.15 -15.12
CA ARG A 541 -19.17 20.07 -14.68
C ARG A 541 -19.16 20.28 -13.16
N ALA A 542 -18.75 19.30 -12.34
CA ALA A 542 -18.39 19.64 -10.96
C ALA A 542 -17.32 20.74 -11.07
N PRO A 543 -17.55 21.92 -10.47
CA PRO A 543 -17.24 23.22 -11.05
C PRO A 543 -15.87 23.22 -11.72
N ALA A 544 -15.84 23.03 -13.05
CA ALA A 544 -14.59 22.85 -13.78
C ALA A 544 -13.83 24.16 -13.76
N CYS A 545 -12.92 24.28 -12.77
CA CYS A 545 -11.97 25.36 -12.52
C CYS A 545 -12.31 26.63 -13.29
N LEU A 546 -13.43 27.26 -12.93
CA LEU A 546 -14.07 28.22 -13.83
C LEU A 546 -13.28 29.52 -13.85
N ALA A 547 -12.63 29.73 -14.98
CA ALA A 547 -11.93 30.93 -15.37
C ALA A 547 -12.63 32.21 -14.90
N PHE A 548 -11.86 33.09 -14.25
CA PHE A 548 -12.14 34.51 -14.25
C PHE A 548 -10.94 35.27 -14.80
N HIS A 549 -11.20 36.05 -15.85
CA HIS A 549 -10.28 36.99 -16.48
C HIS A 549 -9.84 38.11 -15.51
N PRO A 550 -8.73 38.80 -15.79
CA PRO A 550 -8.30 39.97 -15.02
C PRO A 550 -9.17 41.23 -15.28
N PHE A 551 -9.03 42.24 -14.39
CA PHE A 551 -9.68 43.57 -14.38
C PHE A 551 -11.18 43.57 -13.97
N ALA A 552 -11.73 44.54 -13.21
CA ALA A 552 -11.21 45.69 -12.44
C ALA A 552 -12.32 46.22 -11.46
N PRO A 553 -12.39 47.50 -11.04
CA PRO A 553 -11.65 48.11 -9.93
C PRO A 553 -12.56 48.69 -8.81
N ARG A 554 -11.97 49.08 -7.65
CA ARG A 554 -12.36 50.29 -6.88
C ARG A 554 -11.38 50.62 -5.73
N HIS A 555 -11.17 51.92 -5.53
CA HIS A 555 -10.64 52.66 -4.37
C HIS A 555 -10.83 51.97 -2.99
N ASN A 556 -9.99 52.13 -1.95
CA ASN A 556 -8.83 52.98 -1.63
C ASN A 556 -8.11 52.34 -0.40
N GLN A 557 -6.98 52.79 0.20
CA GLN A 557 -6.13 53.99 0.08
C GLN A 557 -4.69 53.69 0.62
N ASN A 558 -3.78 54.69 0.55
CA ASN A 558 -2.61 54.93 1.41
C ASN A 558 -1.77 53.74 1.95
N VAL A 559 -0.51 53.63 1.49
CA VAL A 559 0.74 53.85 2.27
C VAL A 559 1.88 54.10 1.26
N ARG A 560 2.94 54.83 1.68
CA ARG A 560 3.96 55.43 0.80
C ARG A 560 5.13 54.51 0.43
N SER A 561 5.84 54.92 -0.63
CA SER A 561 7.18 54.51 -1.10
C SER A 561 8.19 54.24 0.03
N SER A 562 9.23 53.40 -0.12
CA SER A 562 10.30 53.57 -1.13
C SER A 562 11.37 52.47 -1.06
N TYR A 563 11.84 51.97 -2.22
CA TYR A 563 13.20 51.45 -2.40
C TYR A 563 13.64 51.68 -3.85
N ARG A 564 14.89 52.12 -4.06
CA ARG A 564 15.49 52.38 -5.38
C ARG A 564 16.30 51.17 -5.84
N VAL A 565 16.16 50.80 -7.11
CA VAL A 565 17.11 49.95 -7.82
C VAL A 565 18.16 50.85 -8.48
N VAL A 566 19.44 50.46 -8.40
CA VAL A 566 20.53 51.08 -9.17
C VAL A 566 21.03 50.06 -10.17
N ALA A 567 20.93 50.37 -11.46
CA ALA A 567 21.54 49.60 -12.54
C ALA A 567 22.91 50.19 -12.88
N PHE A 568 23.81 49.34 -13.37
CA PHE A 568 25.07 49.76 -14.00
C PHE A 568 25.20 49.08 -15.36
N ASP A 569 25.13 49.89 -16.42
CA ASP A 569 25.46 49.47 -17.79
C ASP A 569 26.99 49.54 -18.03
N GLY A 570 27.50 48.63 -18.87
CA GLY A 570 28.86 48.65 -19.40
C GLY A 570 28.87 48.16 -20.86
N PRO A 571 29.62 48.81 -21.78
CA PRO A 571 29.47 48.59 -23.23
C PRO A 571 30.23 47.35 -23.77
N PRO A 572 29.85 46.83 -24.95
CA PRO A 572 30.35 45.55 -25.46
C PRO A 572 31.72 45.65 -26.16
N GLY A 573 32.66 44.76 -25.78
CA GLY A 573 33.94 44.54 -26.46
C GLY A 573 33.91 43.33 -27.39
N ARG A 574 34.55 43.42 -28.57
CA ARG A 574 34.61 42.34 -29.56
C ARG A 574 35.70 41.31 -29.24
N GLY A 575 35.30 40.03 -29.30
CA GLY A 575 36.06 38.84 -29.73
C GLY A 575 37.58 38.74 -29.52
N SER A 576 37.97 37.74 -28.73
CA SER A 576 39.22 37.00 -28.90
C SER A 576 38.92 35.49 -28.86
N ALA A 577 39.65 34.70 -29.65
CA ALA A 577 39.43 33.25 -29.75
C ALA A 577 39.84 32.51 -28.47
N ASN A 578 39.13 31.43 -28.15
CA ASN A 578 39.42 30.57 -27.01
C ASN A 578 40.87 30.03 -27.06
N ALA A 579 41.63 30.27 -26.00
CA ALA A 579 42.61 29.27 -25.58
C ALA A 579 41.81 28.02 -25.15
N ALA A 580 42.14 26.85 -25.68
CA ALA A 580 41.42 25.63 -25.36
C ALA A 580 41.60 25.31 -23.87
N SER A 581 40.50 25.40 -23.11
CA SER A 581 40.44 24.91 -21.74
C SER A 581 40.48 23.38 -21.78
N ASN A 582 41.37 22.77 -20.98
CA ASN A 582 41.39 21.32 -20.75
C ASN A 582 40.13 20.82 -20.00
N CYS A 583 39.18 21.70 -19.69
CA CYS A 583 37.94 21.39 -19.00
C CYS A 583 36.71 21.49 -19.92
N ARG A 584 35.70 20.66 -19.65
CA ARG A 584 34.35 20.85 -20.19
C ARG A 584 33.79 22.20 -19.73
N CYS A 585 33.03 22.83 -20.62
CA CYS A 585 32.34 24.09 -20.35
C CYS A 585 31.24 23.89 -19.29
N PHE A 586 31.02 24.90 -18.46
CA PHE A 586 30.19 24.82 -17.25
C PHE A 586 29.29 26.06 -17.11
N PRO A 587 28.11 25.96 -16.46
CA PRO A 587 27.23 27.10 -16.24
C PRO A 587 27.95 28.29 -15.59
N GLY A 588 27.88 29.46 -16.25
CA GLY A 588 28.54 30.69 -15.82
C GLY A 588 29.84 31.03 -16.56
N ASP A 589 30.41 30.08 -17.31
CA ASP A 589 31.54 30.36 -18.21
C ASP A 589 31.12 31.20 -19.43
N SER A 590 32.08 31.93 -20.02
CA SER A 590 31.88 32.62 -21.30
C SER A 590 31.65 31.69 -22.50
N CYS A 591 31.99 30.41 -22.39
CA CYS A 591 31.70 29.39 -23.40
C CYS A 591 30.29 28.79 -23.27
N TRP A 592 29.58 29.02 -22.16
CA TRP A 592 28.30 28.35 -21.91
C TRP A 592 27.24 28.89 -22.87
N PRO A 593 26.44 28.03 -23.54
CA PRO A 593 25.50 28.51 -24.54
C PRO A 593 24.47 29.47 -23.95
N THR A 594 24.16 30.53 -24.70
CA THR A 594 23.10 31.47 -24.32
C THR A 594 21.73 30.81 -24.43
N GLN A 595 20.71 31.41 -23.81
CA GLN A 595 19.34 30.87 -23.85
C GLN A 595 18.80 30.74 -25.30
N ASP A 596 19.18 31.65 -26.21
CA ASP A 596 18.82 31.56 -27.63
C ASP A 596 19.45 30.34 -28.33
N VAL A 597 20.66 29.94 -27.91
CA VAL A 597 21.35 28.75 -28.44
C VAL A 597 20.72 27.48 -27.87
N TRP A 598 20.39 27.45 -26.58
CA TRP A 598 19.62 26.36 -25.97
C TRP A 598 18.21 26.23 -26.58
N ALA A 599 17.55 27.33 -26.92
CA ALA A 599 16.24 27.32 -27.59
C ALA A 599 16.32 26.72 -29.01
N LYS A 600 17.32 27.11 -29.81
CA LYS A 600 17.59 26.50 -31.13
C LYS A 600 17.95 25.03 -31.03
N PHE A 601 18.71 24.64 -30.01
CA PHE A 601 18.97 23.22 -29.76
C PHE A 601 17.69 22.47 -29.41
N ASN A 602 16.80 23.06 -28.59
CA ASN A 602 15.49 22.48 -28.29
C ASN A 602 14.64 22.27 -29.56
N GLU A 603 14.65 23.21 -30.52
CA GLU A 603 14.02 23.03 -31.83
C GLU A 603 14.60 21.83 -32.60
N SER A 604 15.91 21.59 -32.53
CA SER A 604 16.59 20.46 -33.19
C SER A 604 16.31 19.08 -32.57
N VAL A 605 15.67 19.04 -31.39
CA VAL A 605 15.22 17.81 -30.70
C VAL A 605 13.70 17.80 -30.50
N ASP A 606 12.95 18.39 -31.43
CA ASP A 606 11.47 18.43 -31.45
C ASP A 606 10.82 19.00 -30.16
N GLY A 607 11.49 19.94 -29.47
CA GLY A 607 10.99 20.53 -28.23
C GLY A 607 11.21 19.70 -26.96
N ARG A 608 12.06 18.65 -27.02
CA ARG A 608 12.27 17.66 -25.94
C ARG A 608 13.45 17.96 -25.00
N LEU A 609 13.97 19.18 -25.00
CA LEU A 609 14.95 19.64 -24.01
C LEU A 609 14.25 19.98 -22.69
N VAL A 610 14.55 19.21 -21.65
CA VAL A 610 14.03 19.38 -20.29
C VAL A 610 15.09 20.11 -19.44
N ALA A 611 14.76 21.30 -18.93
CA ALA A 611 15.57 21.97 -17.92
C ALA A 611 15.41 21.26 -16.56
N THR A 612 16.50 21.00 -15.86
CA THR A 612 16.44 20.30 -14.58
C THR A 612 15.84 21.19 -13.48
N VAL A 613 14.76 20.69 -12.88
CA VAL A 613 14.29 21.10 -11.55
C VAL A 613 14.51 19.89 -10.63
N PRO A 614 15.41 19.95 -9.63
CA PRO A 614 15.63 18.83 -8.72
C PRO A 614 14.38 18.49 -7.93
N LEU A 615 14.12 17.21 -7.67
CA LEU A 615 12.93 16.78 -6.94
C LEU A 615 12.77 17.42 -5.57
N GLY A 616 13.88 17.68 -4.85
CA GLY A 616 13.84 18.33 -3.55
C GLY A 616 13.47 19.82 -3.59
N THR A 617 13.26 20.45 -4.75
CA THR A 617 12.95 21.89 -4.86
C THR A 617 11.81 22.35 -3.93
N PRO A 618 10.70 21.59 -3.76
CA PRO A 618 9.63 21.96 -2.83
C PRO A 618 10.00 21.89 -1.35
N CYS A 619 11.19 21.42 -0.98
CA CYS A 619 11.70 21.40 0.40
C CYS A 619 12.51 22.63 0.79
N HIS A 620 12.82 23.52 -0.15
CA HIS A 620 13.73 24.64 0.09
C HIS A 620 13.12 25.98 -0.32
N ASP A 621 13.50 27.04 0.38
CA ASP A 621 13.15 28.40 -0.03
C ASP A 621 13.80 28.76 -1.37
N PRO A 622 13.14 29.55 -2.25
CA PRO A 622 11.83 30.20 -2.05
C PRO A 622 10.62 29.34 -2.46
N SER A 623 10.85 28.12 -2.96
CA SER A 623 9.83 27.23 -3.54
C SER A 623 9.14 26.33 -2.51
N TYR A 624 9.33 26.59 -1.21
CA TYR A 624 8.95 25.67 -0.14
C TYR A 624 7.44 25.38 -0.10
N ASN A 625 7.11 24.10 -0.19
CA ASN A 625 5.78 23.53 -0.05
C ASN A 625 5.84 22.38 0.96
N ALA A 626 5.49 22.68 2.22
CA ALA A 626 5.55 21.73 3.33
C ALA A 626 4.79 20.40 3.10
N ALA A 627 3.76 20.38 2.26
CA ALA A 627 2.99 19.16 1.97
C ALA A 627 3.70 18.27 0.94
N GLU A 628 4.21 18.89 -0.13
CA GLU A 628 4.95 18.22 -1.19
C GLU A 628 6.31 17.75 -0.69
N CYS A 629 7.03 18.59 0.07
CA CYS A 629 8.28 18.19 0.72
C CYS A 629 8.13 16.96 1.63
N LYS A 630 7.04 16.90 2.39
CA LYS A 630 6.73 15.79 3.28
C LYS A 630 6.36 14.50 2.52
N THR A 631 5.66 14.65 1.39
CA THR A 631 5.40 13.51 0.49
C THR A 631 6.69 13.02 -0.16
N LEU A 632 7.58 13.95 -0.56
CA LEU A 632 8.89 13.65 -1.10
C LEU A 632 9.77 12.93 -0.07
N SER A 633 9.82 13.36 1.20
CA SER A 633 10.62 12.66 2.23
C SER A 633 10.10 11.27 2.55
N GLU A 634 8.77 11.05 2.56
CA GLU A 634 8.18 9.70 2.71
C GLU A 634 8.48 8.78 1.52
N GLN A 635 8.59 9.33 0.31
CA GLN A 635 8.72 8.56 -0.94
C GLN A 635 10.14 8.56 -1.52
N TRP A 636 11.11 9.24 -0.89
CA TRP A 636 12.49 9.38 -1.37
C TRP A 636 13.28 8.08 -1.44
N THR A 637 12.74 7.00 -0.86
CA THR A 637 13.33 5.67 -0.93
C THR A 637 12.62 4.76 -1.95
N ASN A 638 11.57 5.24 -2.63
CA ASN A 638 10.89 4.50 -3.68
C ASN A 638 11.52 4.81 -5.05
N PRO A 639 12.12 3.84 -5.76
CA PRO A 639 12.78 4.09 -7.04
C PRO A 639 11.84 4.73 -8.09
N GLU A 640 10.54 4.46 -8.03
CA GLU A 640 9.49 5.07 -8.86
C GLU A 640 9.54 6.60 -8.86
N LEU A 641 9.88 7.22 -7.72
CA LEU A 641 9.94 8.67 -7.62
C LEU A 641 11.11 9.24 -8.44
N HIS A 642 12.20 8.48 -8.60
CA HIS A 642 13.45 8.98 -9.18
C HIS A 642 13.56 8.69 -10.69
N TYR A 643 13.18 7.49 -11.15
CA TYR A 643 13.37 7.11 -12.55
C TYR A 643 12.41 7.80 -13.54
N GLU A 644 11.23 8.22 -13.06
CA GLU A 644 10.27 9.06 -13.80
C GLU A 644 10.78 10.50 -14.02
N THR A 645 12.00 10.82 -13.57
CA THR A 645 12.62 12.13 -13.74
C THR A 645 13.90 12.07 -14.56
N SER A 646 14.13 13.15 -15.31
CA SER A 646 15.29 13.33 -16.17
C SER A 646 16.61 13.58 -15.43
N SER A 647 16.60 13.73 -14.10
CA SER A 647 17.75 14.22 -13.34
C SER A 647 17.96 13.62 -11.96
N SER A 648 16.94 13.02 -11.30
CA SER A 648 17.06 12.58 -9.91
C SER A 648 18.08 11.44 -9.72
N ILE A 649 18.76 11.46 -8.58
CA ILE A 649 19.87 10.57 -8.25
C ILE A 649 19.42 9.64 -7.11
N MET A 650 19.48 8.33 -7.32
CA MET A 650 19.10 7.34 -6.28
C MET A 650 20.25 7.05 -5.29
N ALA A 651 21.50 7.19 -5.75
CA ALA A 651 22.69 7.02 -4.91
C ALA A 651 22.92 8.26 -4.05
N PRO A 652 22.72 8.18 -2.71
CA PRO A 652 22.55 9.37 -1.89
C PRO A 652 23.86 10.16 -1.71
N TRP A 653 25.01 9.47 -1.77
CA TRP A 653 26.35 10.08 -1.86
C TRP A 653 26.43 11.16 -2.94
N TYR A 654 25.87 10.90 -4.12
CA TYR A 654 25.99 11.77 -5.28
C TYR A 654 24.99 12.92 -5.29
N THR A 655 23.91 12.87 -4.51
CA THR A 655 23.06 14.05 -4.26
C THR A 655 23.84 15.17 -3.54
N ASN A 656 24.88 14.81 -2.78
CA ASN A 656 25.72 15.68 -1.96
C ASN A 656 24.92 16.68 -1.08
N GLY A 657 23.69 16.34 -0.70
CA GLY A 657 22.84 17.20 0.10
C GLY A 657 22.28 18.43 -0.62
N THR A 658 22.46 18.59 -1.94
CA THR A 658 22.28 19.92 -2.57
C THR A 658 20.82 20.31 -2.81
N CYS A 659 19.92 19.33 -2.92
CA CYS A 659 18.48 19.55 -3.00
C CYS A 659 17.70 18.24 -2.74
N ASP A 660 17.60 17.86 -1.47
CA ASP A 660 16.90 16.66 -0.98
C ASP A 660 16.04 17.01 0.26
N PRO A 661 15.05 16.19 0.62
CA PRO A 661 13.99 16.60 1.53
C PRO A 661 14.34 16.48 3.01
N PHE A 662 15.59 16.15 3.35
CA PHE A 662 16.05 15.89 4.71
C PHE A 662 16.87 17.04 5.30
N HIS A 663 17.15 18.06 4.50
CA HIS A 663 17.89 19.25 4.90
C HIS A 663 16.97 20.42 5.32
N PRO A 664 17.47 21.40 6.09
CA PRO A 664 16.67 22.56 6.49
C PRO A 664 16.10 23.34 5.30
N GLN A 665 14.86 23.83 5.45
CA GLN A 665 14.17 24.69 4.46
C GLN A 665 15.03 25.87 3.98
N SER A 666 15.82 26.45 4.86
CA SER A 666 16.70 27.59 4.57
C SER A 666 17.98 27.23 3.82
N LYS A 667 18.30 25.94 3.64
CA LYS A 667 19.42 25.49 2.78
C LYS A 667 19.00 25.71 1.32
N PRO A 668 19.72 26.49 0.51
CA PRO A 668 19.33 26.71 -0.88
C PRO A 668 19.37 25.42 -1.70
N CYS A 669 18.26 25.10 -2.39
CA CYS A 669 18.25 24.06 -3.42
C CYS A 669 19.19 24.46 -4.56
N THR A 670 20.21 23.66 -4.82
CA THR A 670 21.17 23.87 -5.92
C THR A 670 21.36 22.59 -6.73
N LEU A 671 21.68 22.74 -8.02
CA LEU A 671 21.88 21.60 -8.92
C LEU A 671 23.02 20.69 -8.45
N GLY A 672 24.15 21.22 -7.98
CA GLY A 672 25.27 20.39 -7.56
C GLY A 672 25.69 19.39 -8.64
N ASN A 673 25.57 18.10 -8.33
CA ASN A 673 25.88 16.99 -9.24
C ASN A 673 24.73 16.59 -10.19
N TYR A 674 23.55 17.18 -10.07
CA TYR A 674 22.45 16.98 -11.01
C TYR A 674 22.84 17.59 -12.38
N VAL A 675 22.39 16.95 -13.45
CA VAL A 675 22.54 17.45 -14.83
C VAL A 675 21.75 18.75 -15.01
N VAL A 676 22.20 19.66 -15.88
CA VAL A 676 21.58 20.99 -16.06
C VAL A 676 20.36 20.92 -16.98
N TYR A 677 20.51 20.15 -18.06
CA TYR A 677 19.47 19.84 -19.02
C TYR A 677 19.48 18.34 -19.31
N ALA A 678 18.36 17.83 -19.83
CA ALA A 678 18.25 16.48 -20.37
C ALA A 678 17.48 16.51 -21.69
N VAL A 679 17.86 15.70 -22.66
CA VAL A 679 17.06 15.43 -23.86
C VAL A 679 16.20 14.20 -23.61
N ASP A 680 14.88 14.35 -23.66
CA ASP A 680 13.95 13.22 -23.62
C ASP A 680 13.90 12.54 -25.00
N VAL A 681 14.54 11.37 -25.12
CA VAL A 681 14.79 10.72 -26.41
C VAL A 681 13.57 9.98 -26.94
N ALA A 682 13.29 10.14 -28.24
CA ALA A 682 12.21 9.44 -28.95
C ALA A 682 12.58 8.96 -30.36
N LYS A 683 13.69 9.44 -30.94
CA LYS A 683 14.25 8.99 -32.21
C LYS A 683 15.79 9.12 -32.17
N PRO A 684 16.56 8.32 -32.94
CA PRO A 684 18.03 8.34 -32.89
C PRO A 684 18.64 9.72 -33.17
N GLU A 685 17.99 10.53 -34.01
CA GLU A 685 18.47 11.88 -34.37
C GLU A 685 18.52 12.82 -33.16
N HIS A 686 17.71 12.60 -32.11
CA HIS A 686 17.80 13.40 -30.88
C HIS A 686 19.11 13.13 -30.14
N VAL A 687 19.59 11.89 -30.17
CA VAL A 687 20.89 11.49 -29.60
C VAL A 687 22.01 12.12 -30.42
N SER A 688 21.99 11.93 -31.75
CA SER A 688 23.01 12.49 -32.65
C SER A 688 23.09 14.02 -32.57
N SER A 689 21.94 14.72 -32.53
CA SER A 689 21.89 16.18 -32.30
C SER A 689 22.46 16.58 -30.94
N ALA A 690 22.16 15.82 -29.87
CA ALA A 690 22.67 16.11 -28.53
C ALA A 690 24.19 15.93 -28.42
N LEU A 691 24.74 14.86 -29.02
CA LEU A 691 26.18 14.62 -29.06
C LEU A 691 26.90 15.70 -29.88
N LYS A 692 26.36 16.05 -31.06
CA LYS A 692 26.89 17.15 -31.88
C LYS A 692 26.89 18.47 -31.13
N PHE A 693 25.78 18.82 -30.48
CA PHE A 693 25.65 20.05 -29.69
C PHE A 693 26.64 20.08 -28.51
N ALA A 694 26.77 18.97 -27.79
CA ALA A 694 27.71 18.85 -26.68
C ALA A 694 29.17 18.96 -27.14
N LYS A 695 29.51 18.38 -28.31
CA LYS A 695 30.82 18.53 -28.94
C LYS A 695 31.10 19.97 -29.38
N GLU A 696 30.14 20.62 -30.04
CA GLU A 696 30.25 22.02 -30.52
C GLU A 696 30.46 23.03 -29.37
N HIS A 697 29.80 22.81 -28.23
CA HIS A 697 29.89 23.69 -27.06
C HIS A 697 30.79 23.16 -25.92
N ASN A 698 31.51 22.05 -26.15
CA ASN A 698 32.36 21.37 -25.17
C ASN A 698 31.67 21.06 -23.83
N ILE A 699 30.40 20.64 -23.87
CA ILE A 699 29.58 20.31 -22.69
C ILE A 699 29.78 18.84 -22.32
N ARG A 700 29.78 18.52 -21.02
CA ARG A 700 29.81 17.14 -20.52
C ARG A 700 28.52 16.41 -20.91
N VAL A 701 28.64 15.23 -21.54
CA VAL A 701 27.50 14.33 -21.81
C VAL A 701 27.31 13.35 -20.65
N VAL A 702 26.07 13.04 -20.31
CA VAL A 702 25.70 11.98 -19.36
C VAL A 702 24.65 11.05 -19.97
N PRO A 703 24.99 9.80 -20.29
CA PRO A 703 24.01 8.77 -20.62
C PRO A 703 23.13 8.49 -19.39
N ARG A 704 21.79 8.60 -19.51
CA ARG A 704 20.87 8.38 -18.40
C ARG A 704 19.71 7.47 -18.81
N ASN A 705 19.49 6.43 -17.99
CA ASN A 705 18.28 5.61 -18.05
C ASN A 705 17.43 5.86 -16.79
N THR A 706 17.58 5.02 -15.76
CA THR A 706 16.74 5.03 -14.55
C THR A 706 17.30 5.87 -13.40
N GLY A 707 18.61 6.14 -13.35
CA GLY A 707 19.25 6.83 -12.21
C GLY A 707 19.66 5.92 -11.04
N HIS A 708 19.60 4.59 -11.23
CA HIS A 708 19.95 3.55 -10.24
C HIS A 708 21.44 3.43 -9.89
N ASP A 709 22.35 3.99 -10.71
CA ASP A 709 23.78 3.68 -10.61
C ASP A 709 24.38 4.15 -9.26
N TYR A 710 24.82 3.19 -8.44
CA TYR A 710 25.39 3.40 -7.10
C TYR A 710 26.68 4.24 -7.12
N ASN A 711 27.37 4.28 -8.26
CA ASN A 711 28.67 4.93 -8.46
C ASN A 711 28.55 6.27 -9.21
N GLY A 712 27.33 6.82 -9.29
CA GLY A 712 27.03 8.15 -9.83
C GLY A 712 27.30 8.29 -11.33
N LYS A 713 27.43 7.19 -12.08
CA LYS A 713 27.81 7.19 -13.50
C LYS A 713 26.74 7.81 -14.41
N SER A 714 25.48 7.83 -13.97
CA SER A 714 24.35 8.44 -14.69
C SER A 714 23.98 9.86 -14.21
N THR A 715 24.94 10.61 -13.66
CA THR A 715 24.77 12.04 -13.31
C THR A 715 26.07 12.83 -13.49
N GLY A 716 25.98 14.16 -13.48
CA GLY A 716 27.16 15.02 -13.57
C GLY A 716 26.84 16.51 -13.50
N ALA A 717 27.59 17.23 -12.66
CA ALA A 717 27.54 18.68 -12.60
C ALA A 717 27.85 19.30 -13.98
N GLY A 718 27.09 20.33 -14.35
CA GLY A 718 27.27 21.07 -15.62
C GLY A 718 26.92 20.28 -16.89
N ALA A 719 26.37 19.07 -16.78
CA ALA A 719 26.17 18.18 -17.91
C ALA A 719 24.84 18.34 -18.65
N LEU A 720 24.83 17.89 -19.91
CA LEU A 720 23.64 17.55 -20.69
C LEU A 720 23.39 16.04 -20.60
N ALA A 721 22.25 15.64 -20.03
CA ALA A 721 21.82 14.24 -20.05
C ALA A 721 21.18 13.86 -21.38
N ILE A 722 21.37 12.60 -21.77
CA ILE A 722 20.62 11.95 -22.84
C ILE A 722 19.73 10.90 -22.15
N TRP A 723 18.43 11.17 -22.05
CA TRP A 723 17.50 10.42 -21.21
C TRP A 723 16.74 9.39 -22.04
N MET A 724 17.07 8.12 -21.83
CA MET A 724 16.61 6.98 -22.63
C MET A 724 15.34 6.30 -22.09
N HIS A 725 14.81 6.77 -20.95
CA HIS A 725 13.83 6.05 -20.14
C HIS A 725 12.53 5.72 -20.88
N HIS A 726 12.06 6.60 -21.78
CA HIS A 726 10.82 6.40 -22.53
C HIS A 726 10.95 5.48 -23.75
N LEU A 727 12.14 4.95 -24.07
CA LEU A 727 12.30 3.90 -25.09
C LEU A 727 11.84 2.55 -24.54
N LYS A 728 10.52 2.32 -24.57
CA LYS A 728 9.82 1.19 -23.96
C LYS A 728 9.38 0.08 -24.94
N ASP A 729 9.83 0.14 -26.19
CA ASP A 729 9.46 -0.88 -27.19
C ASP A 729 10.00 -2.27 -26.81
N ILE A 730 9.15 -3.29 -26.92
CA ILE A 730 9.49 -4.69 -26.66
C ILE A 730 8.96 -5.57 -27.79
N GLU A 731 9.83 -6.38 -28.38
CA GLU A 731 9.52 -7.32 -29.47
C GLU A 731 10.03 -8.73 -29.10
N ILE A 732 9.16 -9.73 -29.13
CA ILE A 732 9.55 -11.15 -29.06
C ILE A 732 9.69 -11.67 -30.48
N LYS A 733 10.89 -12.11 -30.86
CA LYS A 733 11.21 -12.63 -32.21
C LYS A 733 11.90 -13.99 -32.15
N ASP A 734 11.78 -14.76 -33.23
CA ASP A 734 12.68 -15.88 -33.48
C ASP A 734 14.03 -15.32 -33.95
N TYR A 735 15.13 -15.79 -33.36
CA TYR A 735 16.49 -15.37 -33.69
C TYR A 735 17.31 -16.57 -34.13
N LYS A 736 18.15 -16.34 -35.14
CA LYS A 736 19.09 -17.34 -35.65
C LYS A 736 20.32 -16.67 -36.27
N ASP A 737 21.47 -16.93 -35.68
CA ASP A 737 22.79 -16.65 -36.26
C ASP A 737 23.66 -17.93 -36.23
N LYS A 738 24.99 -17.82 -36.18
CA LYS A 738 25.90 -18.97 -36.07
C LYS A 738 26.03 -19.54 -34.65
N HIS A 739 25.65 -18.77 -33.64
CA HIS A 739 25.98 -18.97 -32.22
C HIS A 739 24.74 -19.24 -31.36
N TYR A 740 23.56 -18.79 -31.81
CA TYR A 740 22.29 -18.94 -31.15
C TYR A 740 21.14 -19.21 -32.15
N GLN A 741 20.27 -20.16 -31.80
CA GLN A 741 18.99 -20.37 -32.46
C GLN A 741 17.91 -20.58 -31.39
N GLY A 742 16.93 -19.68 -31.32
CA GLY A 742 15.90 -19.72 -30.28
C GLY A 742 15.03 -18.47 -30.28
N LYS A 743 14.30 -18.24 -29.18
CA LYS A 743 13.54 -17.00 -28.98
C LYS A 743 14.45 -15.89 -28.46
N ALA A 744 14.18 -14.67 -28.87
CA ALA A 744 14.86 -13.49 -28.40
C ALA A 744 13.86 -12.39 -28.05
N ILE A 745 14.25 -11.52 -27.13
CA ILE A 745 13.52 -10.32 -26.75
C ILE A 745 14.37 -9.10 -27.15
N LYS A 746 13.88 -8.28 -28.08
CA LYS A 746 14.43 -6.96 -28.38
C LYS A 746 13.76 -5.95 -27.48
N MET A 747 14.56 -5.14 -26.79
CA MET A 747 14.14 -4.21 -25.75
C MET A 747 14.75 -2.84 -26.03
N GLY A 748 13.92 -1.79 -26.10
CA GLY A 748 14.38 -0.40 -26.08
C GLY A 748 15.18 -0.11 -24.82
N ALA A 749 16.11 0.85 -24.91
CA ALA A 749 17.06 1.13 -23.83
C ALA A 749 16.40 1.48 -22.48
N GLY A 750 15.17 2.02 -22.49
CA GLY A 750 14.39 2.39 -21.31
C GLY A 750 13.67 1.23 -20.60
N VAL A 751 13.63 0.03 -21.21
CA VAL A 751 12.92 -1.14 -20.66
C VAL A 751 13.55 -1.62 -19.35
N GLN A 752 12.71 -1.75 -18.32
CA GLN A 752 13.06 -2.17 -16.96
C GLN A 752 12.76 -3.66 -16.74
N GLY A 753 13.40 -4.25 -15.73
CA GLY A 753 13.29 -5.68 -15.39
C GLY A 753 11.86 -6.22 -15.42
N GLY A 754 10.97 -5.61 -14.63
CA GLY A 754 9.58 -6.05 -14.53
C GLY A 754 8.76 -5.91 -15.81
N GLU A 755 9.14 -5.00 -16.73
CA GLU A 755 8.49 -4.87 -18.04
C GLU A 755 8.91 -6.02 -18.97
N ALA A 756 10.19 -6.38 -18.96
CA ALA A 756 10.72 -7.51 -19.72
C ALA A 756 10.21 -8.86 -19.18
N TYR A 757 10.09 -9.03 -17.86
CA TYR A 757 9.51 -10.25 -17.26
C TYR A 757 8.05 -10.43 -17.66
N ALA A 758 7.24 -9.37 -17.58
CA ALA A 758 5.84 -9.40 -18.01
C ALA A 758 5.67 -9.67 -19.52
N ALA A 759 6.57 -9.17 -20.36
CA ALA A 759 6.56 -9.46 -21.80
C ALA A 759 6.99 -10.90 -22.12
N GLY A 760 8.00 -11.42 -21.41
CA GLY A 760 8.45 -12.80 -21.53
C GLY A 760 7.38 -13.80 -21.09
N ASP A 761 6.85 -13.63 -19.89
CA ASP A 761 5.84 -14.52 -19.28
C ASP A 761 4.61 -14.68 -20.18
N LYS A 762 4.08 -13.55 -20.68
CA LYS A 762 2.97 -13.51 -21.66
C LYS A 762 3.26 -14.28 -22.95
N ALA A 763 4.53 -14.46 -23.32
CA ALA A 763 4.96 -15.23 -24.49
C ALA A 763 5.33 -16.69 -24.17
N GLY A 764 5.19 -17.14 -22.91
CA GLY A 764 5.64 -18.46 -22.44
C GLY A 764 7.15 -18.54 -22.29
N LEU A 765 7.80 -17.42 -21.98
CA LEU A 765 9.26 -17.27 -21.89
C LEU A 765 9.69 -16.68 -20.54
N GLN A 766 10.96 -16.83 -20.21
CA GLN A 766 11.63 -16.20 -19.07
C GLN A 766 12.91 -15.49 -19.53
N VAL A 767 13.20 -14.34 -18.93
CA VAL A 767 14.24 -13.39 -19.37
C VAL A 767 15.17 -13.09 -18.20
N VAL A 768 16.48 -13.17 -18.43
CA VAL A 768 17.51 -12.88 -17.41
C VAL A 768 17.53 -11.37 -17.13
N GLY A 769 17.29 -11.00 -15.88
CA GLY A 769 17.34 -9.63 -15.37
C GLY A 769 17.58 -9.61 -13.87
N GLY A 770 17.84 -8.43 -13.29
CA GLY A 770 18.19 -8.29 -11.88
C GLY A 770 17.00 -8.29 -10.90
N GLU A 771 17.30 -8.53 -9.63
CA GLU A 771 16.32 -8.61 -8.53
C GLU A 771 15.55 -7.31 -8.27
N CYS A 772 16.10 -6.17 -8.71
CA CYS A 772 15.39 -4.89 -8.72
C CYS A 772 14.57 -4.76 -10.02
N PRO A 773 13.22 -4.91 -9.99
CA PRO A 773 12.41 -4.87 -11.21
C PRO A 773 12.38 -3.50 -11.90
N THR A 774 12.92 -2.46 -11.24
CA THR A 774 13.02 -1.08 -11.73
C THR A 774 14.38 -0.76 -12.37
N VAL A 775 15.33 -1.70 -12.41
CA VAL A 775 16.60 -1.56 -13.12
C VAL A 775 16.38 -1.72 -14.63
N GLY A 776 17.01 -0.84 -15.44
CA GLY A 776 16.94 -0.91 -16.90
C GLY A 776 17.86 -1.98 -17.48
N ILE A 777 17.30 -3.05 -18.05
CA ILE A 777 18.07 -4.24 -18.50
C ILE A 777 19.12 -3.85 -19.54
N ALA A 778 18.71 -3.14 -20.58
CA ALA A 778 19.58 -2.71 -21.68
C ALA A 778 20.59 -1.61 -21.29
N GLY A 779 20.51 -1.08 -20.06
CA GLY A 779 21.44 -0.07 -19.55
C GLY A 779 22.70 -0.68 -18.91
N GLY A 780 23.18 -0.02 -17.86
CA GLY A 780 24.36 -0.44 -17.11
C GLY A 780 24.31 -1.87 -16.55
N TYR A 781 23.12 -2.45 -16.36
CA TYR A 781 22.92 -3.83 -15.92
C TYR A 781 23.61 -4.83 -16.86
N SER A 782 23.07 -5.05 -18.07
CA SER A 782 23.69 -5.98 -19.02
C SER A 782 25.05 -5.47 -19.51
N GLN A 783 25.24 -4.14 -19.57
CA GLN A 783 26.53 -3.58 -20.00
C GLN A 783 27.66 -3.79 -18.99
N GLY A 784 27.37 -4.01 -17.70
CA GLY A 784 28.37 -4.29 -16.66
C GLY A 784 28.49 -5.76 -16.25
N GLY A 785 27.62 -6.64 -16.78
CA GLY A 785 27.51 -8.04 -16.37
C GLY A 785 26.04 -8.40 -16.12
N GLY A 786 25.53 -8.07 -14.94
CA GLY A 786 24.14 -8.32 -14.54
C GLY A 786 23.91 -9.74 -14.05
N HIS A 787 23.83 -9.93 -12.72
CA HIS A 787 23.40 -11.20 -12.13
C HIS A 787 21.86 -11.28 -12.03
N SER A 788 21.33 -12.49 -11.89
CA SER A 788 19.91 -12.78 -11.86
C SER A 788 19.63 -14.06 -11.07
N ALA A 789 18.43 -14.19 -10.50
CA ALA A 789 17.85 -15.45 -10.04
C ALA A 789 17.93 -16.59 -11.07
N LEU A 790 18.00 -16.25 -12.38
CA LEU A 790 18.17 -17.20 -13.47
C LEU A 790 19.65 -17.48 -13.86
N SER A 791 20.62 -16.80 -13.24
CA SER A 791 22.02 -16.83 -13.70
C SER A 791 22.71 -18.18 -13.54
N SER A 792 22.41 -18.93 -12.47
CA SER A 792 22.91 -20.30 -12.28
C SER A 792 22.45 -21.31 -13.34
N ARG A 793 21.56 -20.90 -14.25
CA ARG A 793 21.04 -21.74 -15.33
C ARG A 793 21.31 -21.20 -16.74
N TYR A 794 21.39 -19.88 -16.89
CA TYR A 794 21.53 -19.23 -18.22
C TYR A 794 22.72 -18.28 -18.36
N GLY A 795 23.43 -17.92 -17.29
CA GLY A 795 24.50 -16.91 -17.31
C GLY A 795 24.08 -15.52 -16.85
N LEU A 796 24.99 -14.56 -16.96
CA LEU A 796 24.74 -13.15 -16.68
C LEU A 796 23.89 -12.48 -17.79
N GLY A 797 23.39 -11.27 -17.56
CA GLY A 797 22.72 -10.45 -18.58
C GLY A 797 23.59 -10.22 -19.81
N ALA A 798 24.89 -9.96 -19.61
CA ALA A 798 25.91 -9.86 -20.66
C ALA A 798 26.13 -11.18 -21.45
N ASP A 799 25.80 -12.34 -20.86
CA ASP A 799 25.85 -13.64 -21.55
C ASP A 799 24.62 -13.87 -22.45
N GLN A 800 23.57 -13.04 -22.29
CA GLN A 800 22.35 -13.12 -23.10
C GLN A 800 22.37 -12.22 -24.35
N ALA A 801 23.31 -11.29 -24.47
CA ALA A 801 23.34 -10.35 -25.60
C ALA A 801 23.52 -11.08 -26.94
N LEU A 802 22.74 -10.64 -27.94
CA LEU A 802 22.80 -11.12 -29.34
C LEU A 802 23.09 -9.96 -30.30
N GLU A 803 22.50 -8.79 -30.02
CA GLU A 803 22.60 -7.60 -30.86
C GLU A 803 22.46 -6.35 -29.98
N TRP A 804 23.33 -5.37 -30.18
CA TRP A 804 23.24 -4.04 -29.58
C TRP A 804 23.00 -3.00 -30.67
N GLU A 805 21.95 -2.19 -30.52
CA GLU A 805 21.80 -0.96 -31.32
C GLU A 805 22.30 0.22 -30.49
N VAL A 806 23.24 0.99 -31.02
CA VAL A 806 23.96 2.05 -30.29
C VAL A 806 24.22 3.25 -31.19
N ILE A 807 24.17 4.45 -30.63
CA ILE A 807 24.69 5.67 -31.26
C ILE A 807 26.09 5.93 -30.69
N ASP A 808 27.12 5.93 -31.54
CA ASP A 808 28.51 6.16 -31.14
C ASP A 808 28.80 7.64 -30.78
N GLY A 809 30.03 7.96 -30.39
CA GLY A 809 30.46 9.32 -30.04
C GLY A 809 30.49 10.31 -31.22
N GLU A 810 30.48 9.82 -32.45
CA GLU A 810 30.38 10.65 -33.66
C GLU A 810 28.92 10.91 -34.08
N GLY A 811 27.97 10.14 -33.54
CA GLY A 811 26.54 10.25 -33.78
C GLY A 811 25.99 9.24 -34.79
N ASN A 812 26.77 8.21 -35.16
CA ASN A 812 26.37 7.16 -36.10
C ASN A 812 25.52 6.09 -35.39
N PHE A 813 24.42 5.66 -36.01
CA PHE A 813 23.64 4.52 -35.53
C PHE A 813 24.26 3.21 -36.01
N ILE A 814 24.69 2.37 -35.06
CA ILE A 814 25.41 1.13 -35.27
C ILE A 814 24.60 -0.05 -34.71
N THR A 815 24.49 -1.12 -35.48
CA THR A 815 24.01 -2.43 -35.01
C THR A 815 25.20 -3.36 -34.84
N ALA A 816 25.62 -3.60 -33.59
CA ALA A 816 26.76 -4.43 -33.25
C ALA A 816 26.33 -5.87 -32.92
N THR A 817 26.96 -6.84 -33.57
CA THR A 817 26.76 -8.29 -33.32
C THR A 817 28.11 -9.01 -33.34
N ARG A 818 28.15 -10.24 -32.82
CA ARG A 818 29.38 -11.06 -32.80
C ARG A 818 29.98 -11.33 -34.18
N ASP A 819 29.17 -11.34 -35.23
CA ASP A 819 29.53 -11.79 -36.57
C ASP A 819 29.81 -10.66 -37.59
N ASN A 820 29.78 -9.38 -37.18
CA ASN A 820 29.98 -8.23 -38.07
C ASN A 820 31.23 -7.37 -37.73
N GLU A 821 31.42 -6.30 -38.50
CA GLU A 821 32.54 -5.35 -38.39
C GLU A 821 32.57 -4.53 -37.08
N TYR A 822 31.50 -4.59 -36.29
CA TYR A 822 31.34 -3.97 -34.96
C TYR A 822 31.38 -5.02 -33.83
N SER A 823 31.92 -6.23 -34.10
CA SER A 823 32.08 -7.30 -33.12
C SER A 823 32.92 -6.91 -31.90
N ASP A 824 33.87 -5.99 -32.05
CA ASP A 824 34.62 -5.41 -30.94
C ASP A 824 33.75 -4.50 -30.05
N LEU A 825 32.86 -3.70 -30.64
CA LEU A 825 31.84 -2.94 -29.90
C LEU A 825 30.83 -3.86 -29.20
N PHE A 826 30.37 -4.93 -29.86
CA PHE A 826 29.49 -5.94 -29.27
C PHE A 826 30.13 -6.58 -28.03
N TRP A 827 31.40 -6.97 -28.13
CA TRP A 827 32.18 -7.53 -27.02
C TRP A 827 32.29 -6.54 -25.86
N ALA A 828 32.64 -5.27 -26.14
CA ALA A 828 32.81 -4.23 -25.13
C ALA A 828 31.50 -3.82 -24.43
N LEU A 829 30.39 -3.72 -25.18
CA LEU A 829 29.06 -3.44 -24.62
C LEU A 829 28.54 -4.61 -23.77
N SER A 830 29.05 -5.82 -23.97
CA SER A 830 28.66 -6.99 -23.21
C SER A 830 29.59 -7.18 -22.00
N GLY A 831 29.39 -6.39 -20.95
CA GLY A 831 30.15 -6.51 -19.69
C GLY A 831 31.34 -5.55 -19.51
N GLY A 832 31.71 -4.77 -20.52
CA GLY A 832 32.79 -3.77 -20.44
C GLY A 832 32.39 -2.43 -19.80
N GLY A 833 31.22 -2.35 -19.16
CA GLY A 833 30.71 -1.21 -18.41
C GLY A 833 29.97 -0.19 -19.26
N GLY A 834 28.74 0.14 -18.86
CA GLY A 834 27.91 1.09 -19.61
C GLY A 834 28.33 2.55 -19.46
N GLY A 835 27.94 3.36 -20.45
CA GLY A 835 28.10 4.82 -20.44
C GLY A 835 29.48 5.34 -20.89
N THR A 836 30.23 4.56 -21.68
CA THR A 836 31.60 4.91 -22.11
C THR A 836 31.95 4.62 -23.58
N TYR A 837 31.15 3.83 -24.30
CA TYR A 837 31.36 3.48 -25.72
C TYR A 837 30.34 4.12 -26.69
N GLY A 838 29.20 4.56 -26.18
CA GLY A 838 28.05 5.01 -26.97
C GLY A 838 26.77 5.08 -26.15
N ILE A 839 25.70 5.57 -26.78
CA ILE A 839 24.34 5.61 -26.24
C ILE A 839 23.54 4.42 -26.79
N THR A 840 23.24 3.45 -25.94
CA THR A 840 22.38 2.31 -26.31
C THR A 840 20.99 2.78 -26.72
N TRP A 841 20.54 2.34 -27.89
CA TRP A 841 19.17 2.46 -28.38
C TRP A 841 18.32 1.24 -28.01
N SER A 842 18.85 0.03 -28.24
CA SER A 842 18.18 -1.22 -27.88
C SER A 842 19.16 -2.38 -27.63
N LEU A 843 18.66 -3.43 -26.97
CA LEU A 843 19.32 -4.72 -26.77
C LEU A 843 18.41 -5.83 -27.29
N THR A 844 18.90 -6.69 -28.19
CA THR A 844 18.32 -8.02 -28.38
C THR A 844 19.02 -9.02 -27.46
N SER A 845 18.25 -9.63 -26.56
CA SER A 845 18.69 -10.64 -25.60
C SER A 845 18.09 -12.01 -25.95
N LYS A 846 18.78 -13.10 -25.63
CA LYS A 846 18.19 -14.45 -25.54
C LYS A 846 16.96 -14.42 -24.62
N ALA A 847 15.93 -15.17 -24.98
CA ALA A 847 14.74 -15.39 -24.16
C ALA A 847 14.48 -16.91 -24.08
N HIS A 848 14.38 -17.43 -22.86
CA HIS A 848 14.36 -18.87 -22.61
C HIS A 848 12.92 -19.36 -22.46
N THR A 849 12.64 -20.63 -22.79
CA THR A 849 11.32 -21.21 -22.54
C THR A 849 10.99 -21.16 -21.05
N ALA A 850 9.79 -20.72 -20.68
CA ALA A 850 9.34 -20.70 -19.30
C ALA A 850 9.30 -22.13 -18.72
N THR A 851 9.68 -22.26 -17.45
CA THR A 851 9.64 -23.51 -16.69
C THR A 851 9.09 -23.22 -15.30
N PRO A 852 8.40 -24.17 -14.63
CA PRO A 852 8.01 -24.01 -13.23
C PRO A 852 9.22 -23.64 -12.38
N VAL A 853 9.04 -22.74 -11.42
CA VAL A 853 10.11 -22.21 -10.55
C VAL A 853 9.74 -22.48 -9.10
N SER A 854 10.67 -23.02 -8.31
CA SER A 854 10.50 -23.13 -6.86
C SER A 854 11.16 -21.96 -6.14
N GLY A 855 10.50 -21.44 -5.11
CA GLY A 855 11.05 -20.42 -4.23
C GLY A 855 11.24 -20.97 -2.81
N TYR A 856 12.28 -20.50 -2.12
CA TYR A 856 12.56 -20.83 -0.72
C TYR A 856 13.07 -19.61 0.07
N ASN A 857 12.44 -19.34 1.21
CA ASN A 857 12.84 -18.32 2.19
C ASN A 857 13.12 -18.98 3.54
N LEU A 858 14.11 -18.44 4.27
CA LEU A 858 14.43 -18.84 5.64
C LEU A 858 14.92 -17.63 6.43
N SER A 859 14.55 -17.52 7.70
CA SER A 859 15.15 -16.52 8.60
C SER A 859 15.33 -17.00 10.03
N PHE A 860 16.35 -16.46 10.70
CA PHE A 860 16.58 -16.59 12.14
C PHE A 860 17.29 -15.35 12.71
N THR A 861 17.32 -15.25 14.03
CA THR A 861 18.05 -14.23 14.79
C THR A 861 19.05 -14.89 15.73
N ASN A 862 19.92 -14.09 16.34
CA ASN A 862 20.82 -14.53 17.42
C ASN A 862 20.13 -14.67 18.80
N ASP A 863 18.80 -14.67 18.87
CA ASP A 863 18.07 -14.79 20.14
C ASP A 863 18.30 -16.16 20.80
N GLY A 864 18.82 -16.14 22.04
CA GLY A 864 19.14 -17.33 22.82
C GLY A 864 20.40 -18.10 22.39
N ILE A 865 21.23 -17.58 21.47
CA ILE A 865 22.48 -18.21 21.03
C ILE A 865 23.71 -17.29 21.17
N SER A 866 24.91 -17.87 21.10
CA SER A 866 26.15 -17.09 21.13
C SER A 866 26.48 -16.51 19.73
N GLN A 867 27.29 -15.44 19.68
CA GLN A 867 27.82 -14.92 18.41
C GLN A 867 28.63 -15.98 17.66
N ASP A 868 29.43 -16.79 18.36
CA ASP A 868 30.21 -17.86 17.74
C ASP A 868 29.28 -18.90 17.06
N THR A 869 28.18 -19.26 17.72
CA THR A 869 27.12 -20.13 17.17
C THR A 869 26.40 -19.50 15.96
N PHE A 870 26.20 -18.18 15.98
CA PHE A 870 25.61 -17.45 14.85
C PHE A 870 26.53 -17.46 13.62
N TYR A 871 27.83 -17.20 13.79
CA TYR A 871 28.80 -17.28 12.69
C TYR A 871 29.14 -18.71 12.26
N GLU A 872 28.99 -19.71 13.14
CA GLU A 872 29.02 -21.12 12.75
C GLU A 872 27.88 -21.45 11.77
N ALA A 873 26.69 -20.87 11.96
CA ALA A 873 25.59 -20.98 11.00
C ALA A 873 25.86 -20.25 9.68
N VAL A 874 26.49 -19.06 9.71
CA VAL A 874 26.94 -18.35 8.49
C VAL A 874 27.95 -19.20 7.70
N SER A 875 28.94 -19.78 8.40
CA SER A 875 29.94 -20.69 7.82
C SER A 875 29.27 -21.93 7.21
N LEU A 876 28.32 -22.54 7.94
CA LEU A 876 27.55 -23.68 7.44
C LEU A 876 26.80 -23.34 6.14
N TRP A 877 26.13 -22.19 6.06
CA TRP A 877 25.44 -21.78 4.83
C TRP A 877 26.40 -21.67 3.64
N GLN A 878 27.57 -21.06 3.85
CA GLN A 878 28.60 -20.96 2.80
C GLN A 878 29.00 -22.35 2.27
N THR A 879 29.15 -23.36 3.14
CA THR A 879 29.47 -24.74 2.69
C THR A 879 28.33 -25.45 1.94
N VAL A 880 27.10 -24.99 2.06
CA VAL A 880 25.92 -25.52 1.33
C VAL A 880 25.70 -24.82 -0.01
N LEU A 881 26.12 -23.56 -0.17
CA LEU A 881 25.97 -22.82 -1.43
C LEU A 881 26.49 -23.52 -2.70
N PRO A 882 27.64 -24.24 -2.71
CA PRO A 882 28.12 -24.95 -3.90
C PRO A 882 27.09 -25.91 -4.52
N SER A 883 26.46 -26.78 -3.71
CA SER A 883 25.50 -27.76 -4.22
C SER A 883 24.18 -27.12 -4.67
N VAL A 884 23.78 -26.02 -4.01
CA VAL A 884 22.61 -25.21 -4.39
C VAL A 884 22.80 -24.61 -5.78
N VAL A 885 23.95 -23.97 -6.03
CA VAL A 885 24.18 -23.30 -7.33
C VAL A 885 24.47 -24.28 -8.47
N ASP A 886 25.04 -25.46 -8.16
CA ASP A 886 25.31 -26.51 -9.16
C ASP A 886 24.03 -27.25 -9.58
N ALA A 887 22.98 -27.23 -8.77
CA ALA A 887 21.64 -27.65 -9.18
C ALA A 887 20.94 -26.65 -10.13
N GLY A 888 21.54 -25.47 -10.36
CA GLY A 888 20.98 -24.41 -11.18
C GLY A 888 20.13 -23.38 -10.42
N ALA A 889 20.12 -23.43 -9.09
CA ALA A 889 19.44 -22.44 -8.25
C ALA A 889 20.34 -21.21 -7.99
N MET A 890 19.74 -20.08 -7.62
CA MET A 890 20.44 -18.87 -7.21
C MET A 890 19.90 -18.42 -5.86
N SER A 891 20.77 -17.96 -4.96
CA SER A 891 20.37 -17.45 -3.65
C SER A 891 20.76 -15.99 -3.43
N VAL A 892 19.76 -15.15 -3.14
CA VAL A 892 19.94 -13.93 -2.37
C VAL A 892 19.85 -14.29 -0.89
N TRP A 893 20.90 -13.97 -0.13
CA TRP A 893 20.90 -14.06 1.33
C TRP A 893 21.52 -12.81 1.93
N MET A 894 21.13 -12.43 3.14
CA MET A 894 21.61 -11.25 3.82
C MET A 894 21.71 -11.50 5.32
N PHE A 895 22.68 -10.86 5.97
CA PHE A 895 22.79 -10.93 7.42
C PHE A 895 23.45 -9.69 8.03
N THR A 896 23.18 -9.51 9.32
CA THR A 896 23.83 -8.59 10.24
C THR A 896 24.47 -9.40 11.37
N ASN A 897 25.10 -8.77 12.35
CA ASN A 897 25.51 -9.42 13.60
C ASN A 897 24.34 -9.91 14.49
N THR A 898 23.07 -9.78 14.07
CA THR A 898 21.88 -10.21 14.85
C THR A 898 20.85 -11.03 14.08
N SER A 899 20.85 -10.98 12.75
CA SER A 899 19.80 -11.57 11.90
C SER A 899 20.37 -12.16 10.63
N PHE A 900 19.79 -13.27 10.18
CA PHE A 900 20.15 -13.96 8.93
C PHE A 900 18.88 -14.27 8.14
N LEU A 901 18.89 -14.01 6.83
CA LEU A 901 17.78 -14.25 5.92
C LEU A 901 18.26 -14.83 4.58
N ILE A 902 17.51 -15.79 4.04
CA ILE A 902 17.50 -16.16 2.62
C ILE A 902 16.20 -15.58 2.04
N THR A 903 16.30 -14.70 1.05
CA THR A 903 15.16 -13.90 0.56
C THR A 903 15.40 -13.32 -0.85
N PRO A 904 15.25 -14.11 -1.93
CA PRO A 904 14.91 -15.54 -1.94
C PRO A 904 16.05 -16.47 -2.39
N LEU A 905 15.85 -17.77 -2.21
CA LEU A 905 16.50 -18.82 -2.99
C LEU A 905 15.53 -19.28 -4.08
N THR A 906 15.92 -19.09 -5.34
CA THR A 906 15.11 -19.36 -6.53
C THR A 906 15.66 -20.57 -7.30
N GLY A 907 14.81 -21.54 -7.62
CA GLY A 907 15.15 -22.79 -8.31
C GLY A 907 14.38 -22.98 -9.63
N PRO A 908 14.88 -22.46 -10.77
CA PRO A 908 14.19 -22.56 -12.05
C PRO A 908 14.23 -23.98 -12.62
N ASN A 909 13.07 -24.59 -12.85
CA ASN A 909 12.90 -26.02 -13.21
C ASN A 909 13.46 -26.99 -12.14
N ILE A 910 13.46 -26.57 -10.87
CA ILE A 910 13.73 -27.45 -9.74
C ILE A 910 12.39 -27.66 -9.01
N PRO A 911 11.94 -28.90 -8.81
CA PRO A 911 10.79 -29.18 -7.94
C PRO A 911 11.04 -28.67 -6.52
N VAL A 912 10.05 -28.04 -5.89
CA VAL A 912 10.19 -27.47 -4.53
C VAL A 912 10.68 -28.49 -3.49
N ALA A 913 10.33 -29.77 -3.65
CA ALA A 913 10.84 -30.85 -2.79
C ALA A 913 12.35 -31.06 -2.92
N ASP A 914 12.90 -30.94 -4.14
CA ASP A 914 14.32 -31.06 -4.41
C ASP A 914 15.07 -29.79 -3.94
N LEU A 915 14.47 -28.60 -4.10
CA LEU A 915 15.02 -27.36 -3.56
C LEU A 915 15.12 -27.41 -2.02
N VAL A 916 14.07 -27.91 -1.35
CA VAL A 916 14.08 -28.14 0.11
C VAL A 916 15.09 -29.22 0.51
N ALA A 917 15.31 -30.24 -0.31
CA ALA A 917 16.34 -31.25 -0.07
C ALA A 917 17.77 -30.68 -0.16
N LEU A 918 18.04 -29.77 -1.10
CA LEU A 918 19.34 -29.09 -1.25
C LEU A 918 19.72 -28.25 -0.02
N VAL A 919 18.76 -27.57 0.60
CA VAL A 919 18.98 -26.77 1.84
C VAL A 919 18.84 -27.58 3.12
N LYS A 920 18.48 -28.87 3.05
CA LYS A 920 18.34 -29.74 4.24
C LYS A 920 19.62 -29.82 5.10
N PRO A 921 20.85 -29.90 4.54
CA PRO A 921 22.07 -29.90 5.37
C PRO A 921 22.21 -28.63 6.22
N PHE A 922 21.72 -27.49 5.73
CA PHE A 922 21.72 -26.24 6.49
C PHE A 922 20.69 -26.30 7.63
N THR A 923 19.44 -26.68 7.36
CA THR A 923 18.38 -26.73 8.38
C THR A 923 18.61 -27.82 9.44
N ASP A 924 19.18 -28.96 9.07
CA ASP A 924 19.66 -29.99 10.01
C ASP A 924 20.77 -29.43 10.93
N GLY A 925 21.70 -28.66 10.37
CA GLY A 925 22.77 -28.02 11.13
C GLY A 925 22.27 -26.91 12.06
N LEU A 926 21.36 -26.04 11.61
CA LEU A 926 20.68 -25.06 12.48
C LEU A 926 20.00 -25.76 13.66
N THR A 927 19.30 -26.87 13.40
CA THR A 927 18.66 -27.69 14.43
C THR A 927 19.68 -28.26 15.43
N LYS A 928 20.82 -28.75 14.94
CA LYS A 928 21.93 -29.26 15.78
C LYS A 928 22.58 -28.17 16.64
N LEU A 929 22.66 -26.94 16.13
CA LEU A 929 23.14 -25.76 16.84
C LEU A 929 22.11 -25.16 17.82
N GLY A 930 20.88 -25.70 17.86
CA GLY A 930 19.80 -25.20 18.72
C GLY A 930 19.15 -23.91 18.21
N ILE A 931 19.44 -23.50 16.96
CA ILE A 931 18.94 -22.27 16.35
C ILE A 931 17.48 -22.47 15.92
N LYS A 932 16.60 -21.56 16.33
CA LYS A 932 15.21 -21.52 15.88
C LYS A 932 15.12 -20.68 14.60
N TYR A 933 14.53 -21.24 13.56
CA TYR A 933 14.38 -20.59 12.27
C TYR A 933 12.94 -20.73 11.76
N THR A 934 12.53 -19.83 10.86
CA THR A 934 11.29 -19.97 10.08
C THR A 934 11.64 -20.29 8.63
N THR A 935 10.73 -20.97 7.92
CA THR A 935 10.89 -21.32 6.50
C THR A 935 9.58 -21.15 5.75
N TYR A 936 9.67 -20.74 4.49
CA TYR A 936 8.57 -20.78 3.53
C TYR A 936 9.11 -21.32 2.20
N SER A 937 8.34 -22.14 1.52
CA SER A 937 8.74 -22.76 0.25
C SER A 937 7.52 -23.07 -0.59
N GLU A 938 7.54 -22.69 -1.86
CA GLU A 938 6.41 -22.86 -2.77
C GLU A 938 6.88 -23.20 -4.20
N GLN A 939 6.00 -23.82 -4.97
CA GLN A 939 6.19 -24.09 -6.39
C GLN A 939 5.27 -23.16 -7.17
N PHE A 940 5.85 -22.39 -8.10
CA PHE A 940 5.16 -21.45 -8.96
C PHE A 940 5.16 -21.96 -10.41
N ASP A 941 4.15 -21.58 -11.20
CA ASP A 941 4.01 -22.05 -12.58
C ASP A 941 4.97 -21.29 -13.53
N SER A 942 5.39 -20.06 -13.17
CA SER A 942 6.36 -19.26 -13.92
C SER A 942 7.35 -18.49 -13.03
N TYR A 943 8.43 -18.00 -13.66
CA TYR A 943 9.40 -17.11 -13.01
C TYR A 943 8.80 -15.78 -12.58
N LEU A 944 7.82 -15.23 -13.32
CA LEU A 944 7.20 -13.96 -12.94
C LEU A 944 6.33 -14.10 -11.68
N GLU A 945 5.65 -15.24 -11.53
CA GLU A 945 4.88 -15.55 -10.31
C GLU A 945 5.80 -15.71 -9.11
N GLU A 946 6.87 -16.50 -9.23
CA GLU A 946 7.87 -16.68 -8.16
C GLU A 946 8.50 -15.33 -7.78
N PHE A 947 8.99 -14.57 -8.75
CA PHE A 947 9.54 -13.24 -8.52
C PHE A 947 8.55 -12.32 -7.81
N THR A 948 7.29 -12.28 -8.23
CA THR A 948 6.27 -11.39 -7.64
C THR A 948 5.85 -11.82 -6.23
N ALA A 949 5.88 -13.12 -5.93
CA ALA A 949 5.54 -13.65 -4.61
C ALA A 949 6.70 -13.56 -3.61
N MET A 950 7.93 -13.75 -4.09
CA MET A 950 9.13 -13.92 -3.26
C MET A 950 9.94 -12.63 -3.10
N GLN A 951 9.96 -11.74 -4.10
CA GLN A 951 10.78 -10.52 -4.09
C GLN A 951 10.03 -9.33 -3.49
N GLY A 952 10.49 -8.89 -2.31
CA GLY A 952 10.00 -7.68 -1.66
C GLY A 952 10.40 -6.39 -2.40
N ALA A 953 9.71 -5.28 -2.09
CA ALA A 953 10.06 -3.96 -2.62
C ALA A 953 11.45 -3.50 -2.15
N ILE A 954 12.35 -3.23 -3.09
CA ILE A 954 13.71 -2.79 -2.81
C ILE A 954 13.77 -1.26 -2.77
N ALA A 955 14.14 -0.72 -1.61
CA ALA A 955 14.33 0.71 -1.38
C ALA A 955 15.65 1.22 -1.98
N VAL A 956 15.66 2.50 -2.37
CA VAL A 956 16.86 3.25 -2.80
C VAL A 956 17.18 4.38 -1.81
N GLY A 957 18.34 5.02 -1.94
CA GLY A 957 18.71 6.15 -1.06
C GLY A 957 18.99 5.78 0.41
N THR A 958 19.08 4.49 0.74
CA THR A 958 19.18 3.97 2.11
C THR A 958 20.60 3.58 2.55
N ALA A 959 21.56 3.46 1.63
CA ALA A 959 22.90 2.97 1.94
C ALA A 959 24.00 3.47 0.97
N GLN A 960 25.25 3.29 1.40
CA GLN A 960 26.44 3.25 0.52
C GLN A 960 26.81 1.80 0.23
N TYR A 961 27.49 1.57 -0.89
CA TYR A 961 27.77 0.24 -1.41
C TYR A 961 29.27 0.02 -1.60
N GLY A 962 29.69 -1.22 -1.37
CA GLY A 962 30.95 -1.78 -1.83
C GLY A 962 30.76 -3.27 -2.09
N GLY A 963 31.62 -3.90 -2.88
CA GLY A 963 31.44 -5.31 -3.20
C GLY A 963 32.70 -6.01 -3.68
N TRP A 964 32.72 -7.33 -3.54
CA TRP A 964 33.81 -8.19 -3.99
C TRP A 964 33.27 -9.54 -4.47
N LEU A 965 33.93 -10.12 -5.47
CA LEU A 965 33.62 -11.46 -5.96
C LEU A 965 34.41 -12.48 -5.15
N ILE A 966 33.74 -13.46 -4.54
CA ILE A 966 34.35 -14.53 -3.78
C ILE A 966 34.38 -15.80 -4.66
N PRO A 967 35.56 -16.27 -5.08
CA PRO A 967 35.70 -17.51 -5.82
C PRO A 967 35.24 -18.72 -5.01
N ARG A 968 34.70 -19.73 -5.71
CA ARG A 968 34.33 -21.03 -5.11
C ARG A 968 35.45 -21.63 -4.26
N SER A 969 36.68 -21.55 -4.76
CA SER A 969 37.87 -22.07 -4.09
C SER A 969 38.14 -21.43 -2.72
N VAL A 970 37.64 -20.21 -2.45
CA VAL A 970 37.77 -19.58 -1.12
C VAL A 970 36.83 -20.26 -0.11
N VAL A 971 35.60 -20.58 -0.50
CA VAL A 971 34.66 -21.33 0.34
C VAL A 971 35.13 -22.78 0.54
N GLU A 972 35.67 -23.43 -0.49
CA GLU A 972 36.14 -24.82 -0.39
C GLU A 972 37.44 -24.98 0.42
N ASN A 973 38.35 -23.99 0.40
CA ASN A 973 39.70 -24.13 0.98
C ASN A 973 40.01 -23.16 2.13
N ASN A 974 39.19 -22.12 2.35
CA ASN A 974 39.45 -21.06 3.34
C ASN A 974 38.14 -20.44 3.90
N ASN A 975 37.11 -21.28 4.14
CA ASN A 975 35.82 -20.79 4.62
C ASN A 975 35.92 -20.06 5.98
N ASP A 976 36.79 -20.53 6.87
CA ASP A 976 37.04 -19.91 8.17
C ASP A 976 37.58 -18.48 8.02
N GLY A 977 38.50 -18.26 7.08
CA GLY A 977 39.02 -16.94 6.76
C GLY A 977 37.93 -16.01 6.18
N LEU A 978 37.06 -16.54 5.33
CA LEU A 978 35.91 -15.80 4.79
C LEU A 978 34.90 -15.44 5.89
N THR A 979 34.54 -16.40 6.74
CA THR A 979 33.64 -16.20 7.89
C THR A 979 34.22 -15.16 8.86
N ALA A 980 35.54 -15.20 9.13
CA ALA A 980 36.21 -14.23 9.98
C ALA A 980 36.19 -12.81 9.38
N ALA A 981 36.40 -12.67 8.06
CA ALA A 981 36.29 -11.37 7.37
C ALA A 981 34.85 -10.84 7.43
N TYR A 982 33.86 -11.70 7.19
CA TYR A 982 32.44 -11.36 7.28
C TYR A 982 32.03 -10.92 8.70
N ARG A 983 32.51 -11.63 9.73
CA ARG A 983 32.28 -11.30 11.14
C ARG A 983 32.85 -9.93 11.51
N HIS A 984 34.10 -9.65 11.14
CA HIS A 984 34.72 -8.33 11.35
C HIS A 984 33.85 -7.19 10.78
N ILE A 985 33.40 -7.35 9.53
CA ILE A 985 32.59 -6.35 8.82
C ILE A 985 31.20 -6.17 9.47
N THR A 986 30.53 -7.26 9.85
CA THR A 986 29.16 -7.19 10.38
C THR A 986 29.09 -6.88 11.88
N GLU A 987 30.14 -7.17 12.66
CA GLU A 987 30.24 -6.70 14.06
C GLU A 987 30.49 -5.18 14.16
N ASP A 988 31.17 -4.55 13.18
CA ASP A 988 31.32 -3.07 13.10
C ASP A 988 30.11 -2.35 12.45
N GLY A 989 29.03 -3.08 12.14
CA GLY A 989 27.72 -2.53 11.83
C GLY A 989 27.34 -2.43 10.35
N ALA A 990 28.16 -2.95 9.42
CA ALA A 990 27.75 -3.10 8.03
C ALA A 990 26.73 -4.25 7.87
N THR A 991 25.86 -4.16 6.87
CA THR A 991 24.98 -5.26 6.46
C THR A 991 25.59 -5.99 5.27
N PHE A 992 25.64 -7.31 5.36
CA PHE A 992 26.11 -8.19 4.28
C PHE A 992 24.93 -8.65 3.41
N ILE A 993 25.14 -8.65 2.09
CA ILE A 993 24.27 -9.28 1.10
C ILE A 993 25.13 -10.20 0.23
N GLY A 994 24.76 -11.47 0.14
CA GLY A 994 25.40 -12.48 -0.67
C GLY A 994 24.47 -12.93 -1.80
N VAL A 995 25.01 -12.88 -3.01
CA VAL A 995 24.38 -13.36 -4.24
C VAL A 995 25.15 -14.63 -4.63
N GLY A 996 24.59 -15.79 -4.28
CA GLY A 996 25.16 -17.11 -4.56
C GLY A 996 24.72 -17.63 -5.93
N LEU A 997 25.67 -17.85 -6.84
CA LEU A 997 25.40 -18.29 -8.22
C LEU A 997 26.54 -19.12 -8.84
N ASN A 998 26.26 -19.76 -9.98
CA ASN A 998 27.26 -20.36 -10.87
C ASN A 998 27.16 -19.72 -12.26
N VAL A 999 28.18 -19.00 -12.72
CA VAL A 999 28.27 -18.49 -14.12
C VAL A 999 29.58 -18.91 -14.79
N SER A 1000 30.06 -20.11 -14.44
CA SER A 1000 31.27 -20.70 -14.97
C SER A 1000 31.19 -20.93 -16.48
N LYS A 1001 32.35 -21.00 -17.15
CA LYS A 1001 32.45 -21.28 -18.59
C LYS A 1001 31.80 -22.61 -18.99
N ALA A 1002 31.78 -23.59 -18.08
CA ALA A 1002 31.13 -24.88 -18.31
C ALA A 1002 29.60 -24.77 -18.40
N LEU A 1003 28.99 -23.82 -17.67
CA LEU A 1003 27.55 -23.54 -17.75
C LEU A 1003 27.21 -22.65 -18.95
N VAL A 1004 27.87 -21.49 -19.07
CA VAL A 1004 27.45 -20.46 -20.05
C VAL A 1004 27.84 -20.80 -21.49
N GLY A 1005 28.79 -21.73 -21.67
CA GLY A 1005 29.21 -22.21 -22.99
C GLY A 1005 29.99 -21.18 -23.79
N ASP A 1006 29.68 -21.07 -25.08
CA ASP A 1006 30.31 -20.14 -26.00
C ASP A 1006 29.69 -18.74 -25.88
N VAL A 1007 30.38 -17.85 -25.17
CA VAL A 1007 30.05 -16.44 -24.99
C VAL A 1007 31.24 -15.57 -25.36
N ASP A 1008 30.98 -14.43 -25.99
CA ASP A 1008 32.00 -13.53 -26.51
C ASP A 1008 31.75 -12.13 -25.99
N ASN A 1009 32.26 -11.89 -24.78
CA ASN A 1009 31.92 -10.72 -24.01
C ASN A 1009 33.06 -10.29 -23.07
N ALA A 1010 33.05 -9.02 -22.68
CA ALA A 1010 34.07 -8.37 -21.86
C ALA A 1010 33.86 -8.50 -20.35
N VAL A 1011 32.94 -9.37 -19.91
CA VAL A 1011 32.70 -9.69 -18.49
C VAL A 1011 34.03 -9.99 -17.79
N LEU A 1012 34.27 -9.35 -16.64
CA LEU A 1012 35.44 -9.57 -15.79
C LEU A 1012 35.65 -11.09 -15.57
N PRO A 1013 36.81 -11.66 -15.96
CA PRO A 1013 37.01 -13.11 -15.93
C PRO A 1013 36.78 -13.79 -14.57
N ALA A 1014 37.00 -13.08 -13.46
CA ALA A 1014 36.75 -13.56 -12.09
C ALA A 1014 35.31 -14.05 -11.85
N TRP A 1015 34.31 -13.50 -12.58
CA TRP A 1015 32.93 -14.00 -12.53
C TRP A 1015 32.81 -15.49 -12.81
N ARG A 1016 33.68 -16.04 -13.67
CA ARG A 1016 33.63 -17.45 -14.10
C ARG A 1016 34.12 -18.44 -13.03
N GLU A 1017 34.72 -17.93 -11.96
CA GLU A 1017 35.17 -18.69 -10.78
C GLU A 1017 34.38 -18.31 -9.51
N THR A 1018 33.56 -17.26 -9.58
CA THR A 1018 32.76 -16.74 -8.46
C THR A 1018 31.70 -17.76 -8.03
N LEU A 1019 31.59 -17.94 -6.72
CA LEU A 1019 30.45 -18.62 -6.07
C LEU A 1019 29.53 -17.60 -5.38
N ILE A 1020 30.10 -16.57 -4.76
CA ILE A 1020 29.35 -15.54 -4.04
C ILE A 1020 29.79 -14.17 -4.58
N HIS A 1021 28.87 -13.41 -5.17
CA HIS A 1021 29.03 -11.97 -5.26
C HIS A 1021 28.61 -11.37 -3.91
N THR A 1022 29.57 -10.75 -3.23
CA THR A 1022 29.36 -10.09 -1.95
C THR A 1022 29.12 -8.61 -2.17
N THR A 1023 27.98 -8.12 -1.71
CA THR A 1023 27.66 -6.69 -1.59
C THR A 1023 27.62 -6.33 -0.11
N LEU A 1024 28.33 -5.27 0.27
CA LEU A 1024 28.35 -4.69 1.59
C LEU A 1024 27.60 -3.37 1.56
N THR A 1025 26.81 -3.10 2.61
CA THR A 1025 26.06 -1.85 2.73
C THR A 1025 26.24 -1.21 4.10
N THR A 1026 26.53 0.10 4.11
CA THR A 1026 26.51 0.93 5.33
C THR A 1026 25.28 1.85 5.30
N PRO A 1027 24.47 1.93 6.39
CA PRO A 1027 23.24 2.72 6.39
C PRO A 1027 23.48 4.22 6.17
N TRP A 1028 22.70 4.83 5.28
CA TRP A 1028 22.82 6.26 4.96
C TRP A 1028 22.07 7.15 5.96
N LYS A 1029 22.74 8.23 6.41
CA LYS A 1029 22.18 9.28 7.27
C LYS A 1029 22.29 10.63 6.56
N TRP A 1030 21.14 11.18 6.19
CA TRP A 1030 21.05 12.38 5.34
C TRP A 1030 21.57 13.66 6.00
N ASP A 1031 21.49 13.77 7.33
CA ASP A 1031 21.92 14.91 8.13
C ASP A 1031 23.35 14.79 8.68
N ALA A 1032 24.00 13.64 8.53
CA ALA A 1032 25.28 13.32 9.15
C ALA A 1032 26.41 13.10 8.12
N ARG A 1033 26.63 14.06 7.21
CA ARG A 1033 27.60 13.92 6.09
C ARG A 1033 29.01 13.48 6.53
N ALA A 1034 29.49 13.95 7.68
CA ALA A 1034 30.80 13.57 8.22
C ALA A 1034 30.87 12.08 8.63
N GLU A 1035 29.79 11.52 9.18
CA GLU A 1035 29.70 10.08 9.46
C GLU A 1035 29.68 9.29 8.15
N MET A 1036 28.95 9.76 7.13
CA MET A 1036 28.91 9.10 5.82
C MET A 1036 30.25 9.14 5.05
N LEU A 1037 31.11 10.13 5.34
CA LEU A 1037 32.49 10.13 4.88
C LEU A 1037 33.29 9.03 5.59
N ALA A 1038 33.19 8.94 6.92
CA ALA A 1038 33.87 7.91 7.71
C ALA A 1038 33.43 6.49 7.36
N GLU A 1039 32.14 6.25 7.14
CA GLU A 1039 31.62 4.95 6.70
C GLU A 1039 32.07 4.59 5.28
N GLN A 1040 32.25 5.56 4.38
CA GLN A 1040 32.91 5.31 3.09
C GLN A 1040 34.39 4.98 3.28
N ASP A 1041 35.08 5.70 4.15
CA ASP A 1041 36.50 5.47 4.41
C ASP A 1041 36.72 4.09 5.04
N LYS A 1042 35.81 3.59 5.89
CA LYS A 1042 35.78 2.19 6.34
C LYS A 1042 35.55 1.20 5.19
N MET A 1043 34.56 1.47 4.33
CA MET A 1043 34.28 0.61 3.16
C MET A 1043 35.54 0.43 2.29
N THR A 1044 36.18 1.54 1.92
CA THR A 1044 37.37 1.55 1.06
C THR A 1044 38.64 1.01 1.72
N ASN A 1045 38.87 1.30 3.01
CA ASN A 1045 40.17 1.07 3.66
C ASN A 1045 40.18 -0.06 4.70
N ASP A 1046 39.03 -0.63 5.06
CA ASP A 1046 38.93 -1.76 6.01
C ASP A 1046 38.09 -2.91 5.42
N TYR A 1047 36.80 -2.68 5.16
CA TYR A 1047 35.86 -3.75 4.80
C TYR A 1047 36.20 -4.44 3.47
N ILE A 1048 36.40 -3.68 2.39
CA ILE A 1048 36.80 -4.27 1.10
C ILE A 1048 38.20 -4.89 1.19
N PRO A 1049 39.22 -4.25 1.79
CA PRO A 1049 40.51 -4.90 2.07
C PRO A 1049 40.41 -6.25 2.79
N ALA A 1050 39.53 -6.41 3.79
CA ALA A 1050 39.29 -7.69 4.45
C ALA A 1050 38.82 -8.79 3.49
N LEU A 1051 37.95 -8.47 2.52
CA LEU A 1051 37.54 -9.38 1.45
C LEU A 1051 38.66 -9.64 0.43
N THR A 1052 39.41 -8.60 0.04
CA THR A 1052 40.55 -8.77 -0.89
C THR A 1052 41.62 -9.69 -0.31
N LYS A 1053 41.80 -9.72 1.02
CA LYS A 1053 42.79 -10.56 1.69
C LYS A 1053 42.47 -12.06 1.55
N VAL A 1054 41.19 -12.42 1.51
CA VAL A 1054 40.75 -13.82 1.31
C VAL A 1054 40.58 -14.18 -0.17
N ALA A 1055 40.35 -13.20 -1.05
CA ALA A 1055 40.17 -13.37 -2.49
C ALA A 1055 41.04 -12.41 -3.35
N PRO A 1056 42.38 -12.42 -3.24
CA PRO A 1056 43.26 -11.37 -3.79
C PRO A 1056 43.42 -11.36 -5.31
N ASN A 1057 43.14 -12.50 -5.95
CA ASN A 1057 43.21 -12.67 -7.41
C ASN A 1057 41.83 -12.53 -8.10
N SER A 1058 40.80 -12.20 -7.32
CA SER A 1058 39.45 -11.95 -7.82
C SER A 1058 39.29 -10.48 -8.26
N GLY A 1059 38.06 -9.98 -8.30
CA GLY A 1059 37.77 -8.56 -8.49
C GLY A 1059 36.41 -8.20 -7.90
N ALA A 1060 35.78 -7.16 -8.45
CA ALA A 1060 34.52 -6.62 -7.97
C ALA A 1060 33.56 -6.32 -9.13
N TYR A 1061 32.27 -6.44 -8.88
CA TYR A 1061 31.24 -6.14 -9.88
C TYR A 1061 31.08 -4.63 -10.04
N LEU A 1062 31.49 -4.10 -11.19
CA LEU A 1062 31.58 -2.65 -11.46
C LEU A 1062 30.30 -1.82 -11.26
N ASN A 1063 29.13 -2.46 -11.15
CA ASN A 1063 27.85 -1.80 -10.87
C ASN A 1063 27.54 -1.69 -9.36
N GLU A 1064 28.12 -2.55 -8.51
CA GLU A 1064 27.83 -2.66 -7.06
C GLU A 1064 29.10 -2.63 -6.18
N ALA A 1065 30.25 -2.31 -6.79
CA ALA A 1065 31.54 -2.14 -6.14
C ALA A 1065 31.73 -0.71 -5.58
N ASP A 1066 32.71 -0.53 -4.70
CA ASP A 1066 33.09 0.77 -4.15
C ASP A 1066 33.60 1.71 -5.26
N PHE A 1067 32.95 2.86 -5.45
CA PHE A 1067 33.37 3.88 -6.41
C PHE A 1067 34.76 4.47 -6.13
N ARG A 1068 35.31 4.28 -4.93
CA ARG A 1068 36.68 4.68 -4.56
C ARG A 1068 37.71 3.56 -4.71
N GLN A 1069 37.32 2.37 -5.19
CA GLN A 1069 38.19 1.19 -5.29
C GLN A 1069 39.56 1.53 -5.88
N PRO A 1070 40.66 1.41 -5.10
CA PRO A 1070 42.01 1.59 -5.63
C PRO A 1070 42.31 0.54 -6.71
N ASN A 1071 42.91 0.96 -7.82
CA ASN A 1071 43.18 0.12 -8.99
C ASN A 1071 41.92 -0.52 -9.60
N TRP A 1072 40.80 0.21 -9.63
CA TRP A 1072 39.53 -0.23 -10.22
C TRP A 1072 39.69 -0.79 -11.64
N GLN A 1073 40.64 -0.29 -12.45
CA GLN A 1073 40.93 -0.84 -13.79
C GLN A 1073 41.21 -2.36 -13.72
N LYS A 1074 42.05 -2.79 -12.77
CA LYS A 1074 42.37 -4.20 -12.53
C LYS A 1074 41.15 -4.96 -12.00
N TYR A 1075 40.45 -4.41 -11.01
CA TYR A 1075 39.44 -5.18 -10.27
C TYR A 1075 38.05 -5.21 -10.93
N PHE A 1076 37.73 -4.25 -11.80
CA PHE A 1076 36.45 -4.18 -12.50
C PHE A 1076 36.53 -4.77 -13.91
N TYR A 1077 37.72 -4.75 -14.54
CA TYR A 1077 37.91 -5.18 -15.93
C TYR A 1077 39.01 -6.24 -16.10
N GLY A 1078 39.99 -6.32 -15.20
CA GLY A 1078 41.12 -7.26 -15.31
C GLY A 1078 41.90 -7.04 -16.61
N ASP A 1079 42.33 -8.15 -17.23
CA ASP A 1079 43.08 -8.14 -18.47
C ASP A 1079 42.31 -7.52 -19.66
N ASN A 1080 40.98 -7.40 -19.57
CA ASN A 1080 40.16 -6.79 -20.61
C ASN A 1080 40.39 -5.28 -20.75
N TYR A 1081 40.90 -4.58 -19.72
CA TYR A 1081 40.96 -3.11 -19.67
C TYR A 1081 41.68 -2.49 -20.88
N ALA A 1082 42.84 -3.04 -21.26
CA ALA A 1082 43.64 -2.50 -22.36
C ALA A 1082 42.96 -2.64 -23.73
N THR A 1083 42.14 -3.68 -23.92
CA THR A 1083 41.35 -3.89 -25.13
C THR A 1083 40.13 -2.97 -25.14
N LEU A 1084 39.41 -2.90 -24.01
CA LEU A 1084 38.28 -2.00 -23.84
C LEU A 1084 38.67 -0.52 -24.06
N ARG A 1085 39.84 -0.09 -23.58
CA ARG A 1085 40.31 1.28 -23.77
C ARG A 1085 40.58 1.62 -25.24
N LYS A 1086 41.08 0.66 -26.03
CA LYS A 1086 41.25 0.81 -27.49
C LYS A 1086 39.90 0.90 -28.20
N ILE A 1087 38.93 0.08 -27.80
CA ILE A 1087 37.57 0.10 -28.37
C ILE A 1087 36.88 1.42 -28.03
N LYS A 1088 37.02 1.94 -26.80
CA LYS A 1088 36.58 3.31 -26.47
C LYS A 1088 37.21 4.35 -27.41
N ALA A 1089 38.52 4.30 -27.65
CA ALA A 1089 39.17 5.27 -28.54
C ALA A 1089 38.69 5.19 -30.01
N LYS A 1090 38.14 4.04 -30.43
CA LYS A 1090 37.56 3.83 -31.77
C LYS A 1090 36.15 4.43 -31.89
N TYR A 1091 35.31 4.28 -30.86
CA TYR A 1091 33.88 4.66 -30.91
C TYR A 1091 33.54 5.96 -30.15
N ASP A 1092 34.45 6.48 -29.33
CA ASP A 1092 34.38 7.79 -28.68
C ASP A 1092 35.73 8.53 -28.80
N PRO A 1093 36.13 8.93 -30.03
CA PRO A 1093 37.44 9.52 -30.29
C PRO A 1093 37.63 10.89 -29.60
N ASP A 1094 36.55 11.63 -29.32
CA ASP A 1094 36.57 12.93 -28.62
C ASP A 1094 36.40 12.80 -27.09
N ASN A 1095 36.34 11.57 -26.56
CA ASN A 1095 36.10 11.24 -25.16
C ASN A 1095 34.89 11.99 -24.57
N LEU A 1096 33.78 12.06 -25.31
CA LEU A 1096 32.52 12.70 -24.89
C LEU A 1096 31.89 11.96 -23.71
N PHE A 1097 32.03 10.63 -23.67
CA PHE A 1097 31.43 9.79 -22.63
C PHE A 1097 32.38 9.66 -21.45
N TYR A 1098 31.96 10.20 -20.30
CA TYR A 1098 32.65 10.06 -19.03
C TYR A 1098 31.69 9.62 -17.93
N ALA A 1099 32.14 8.65 -17.15
CA ALA A 1099 31.46 8.10 -15.99
C ALA A 1099 32.52 7.65 -14.97
N THR A 1100 32.26 7.85 -13.68
CA THR A 1100 33.16 7.42 -12.58
C THR A 1100 33.52 5.94 -12.74
N THR A 1101 34.81 5.59 -12.61
CA THR A 1101 35.35 4.21 -12.78
C THR A 1101 34.96 3.48 -14.08
N ALA A 1102 34.43 4.17 -15.10
CA ALA A 1102 34.27 3.61 -16.43
C ALA A 1102 35.60 3.64 -17.20
N VAL A 1103 35.72 2.83 -18.25
CA VAL A 1103 36.95 2.75 -19.06
C VAL A 1103 37.37 4.14 -19.59
N GLY A 1104 38.62 4.53 -19.35
CA GLY A 1104 39.17 5.84 -19.68
C GLY A 1104 38.75 6.99 -18.74
N ALA A 1105 38.12 6.70 -17.59
CA ALA A 1105 37.80 7.73 -16.59
C ALA A 1105 39.04 8.28 -15.87
N ASP A 1106 40.14 7.53 -15.86
CA ASP A 1106 41.45 7.90 -15.31
C ASP A 1106 42.18 9.01 -16.10
N GLU A 1107 41.71 9.32 -17.31
CA GLU A 1107 42.18 10.45 -18.12
C GLU A 1107 41.48 11.77 -17.76
N TRP A 1108 40.52 11.72 -16.84
CA TRP A 1108 39.72 12.86 -16.40
C TRP A 1108 39.74 13.02 -14.88
N THR A 1109 39.63 14.25 -14.42
CA THR A 1109 39.46 14.60 -13.01
C THR A 1109 38.27 15.54 -12.85
N VAL A 1110 37.57 15.41 -11.72
CA VAL A 1110 36.47 16.29 -11.32
C VAL A 1110 37.01 17.26 -10.28
N ARG A 1111 37.04 18.55 -10.61
CA ARG A 1111 37.45 19.63 -9.71
C ARG A 1111 36.41 19.84 -8.60
N GLU A 1112 36.79 20.58 -7.56
CA GLU A 1112 35.90 20.92 -6.43
C GLU A 1112 34.63 21.67 -6.84
N ASP A 1113 34.65 22.43 -7.95
CA ASP A 1113 33.48 23.09 -8.55
C ASP A 1113 32.57 22.14 -9.35
N GLY A 1114 32.88 20.84 -9.38
CA GLY A 1114 32.17 19.80 -10.14
C GLY A 1114 32.57 19.71 -11.62
N ARG A 1115 33.51 20.56 -12.05
CA ARG A 1115 33.95 20.66 -13.45
C ARG A 1115 34.84 19.48 -13.84
N LEU A 1116 34.53 18.87 -14.99
CA LEU A 1116 35.29 17.77 -15.55
C LEU A 1116 36.44 18.30 -16.42
N CYS A 1117 37.67 17.90 -16.13
CA CYS A 1117 38.89 18.33 -16.85
C CYS A 1117 39.78 17.12 -17.19
N SER A 1118 40.49 17.18 -18.32
CA SER A 1118 41.51 16.16 -18.60
C SER A 1118 42.67 16.28 -17.61
N VAL A 1119 43.27 15.15 -17.25
CA VAL A 1119 44.43 15.05 -16.34
C VAL A 1119 45.71 15.51 -17.03
#